data_AF-A0A7W9S4V4-F1
#
_entry.id   AF-A0A7W9S4V4-F1
#
_cell.length_a   1.000
_cell.length_b   1.000
_cell.length_c   1.000
_cell.angle_alpha   90.00
_cell.angle_beta   90.00
_cell.angle_gamma   90.00
#
_symmetry.space_group_name_H-M   'P 1'
#
loop_
_entity.id
_entity.type
_entity.pdbx_description
1 polymer ?
#
loop_
_entity_poly.entity_id
_entity_poly.type
_entity_poly.pdbx_seq_one_letter_code
_entity_poly.pdbx_strand_id
1 'polypeptide(L)'
;MVGKNCHGGARRRLGAALLLSTALVSVLPAGPVLAQQAATAQEQRNFDIPAQQLSTALVLYGRQAGLQVSVDAAAVRGVAAPEVRGRLTSGAALERLLEGSGLAYRLNGRAVVIAGRGTLAANPTDGAGAVVLETIDVTGGTGGAGLRGSAWQPSPDEIYETPASVANIDAGTITSHGHNLNNAVRSVAGVYSWENAAQPGMAVNIRGLEGMGRVTSTIDGVRQNYRFTGHGPAGYTYVEPSLISGVDITKGAIATAGGAGTLAGAVNYRTLTVDDVLLPHEKAAAQITATFGGNKNDDMSITKAGGVRFDLAGNENGGSVFGAVNLTSVGNYEDGDGTLVNNSWRDVKSGLLKVSLSPNDEHRLDLGGVFYTTDFVANFYGQTVTNKTFTAKYAYTPDSNLIDLRVNGYLNRTQSEWKANPGSSIVVTTYDGRVMTTDSLGFDVTNTSRWDFDGYGLKLDYGVEYYRDDFSGNSKADANPDGVSGVGGGFVQGTLSAGMFEFIPALRYDIYTMDSSGTTGNVPENYWTIQDHLTGSTRDTLTRPSNAILNNTTRYTVTETPFDAPWRGDFDIDEAKFKLSPKVTLAAKPLEWLQVYGTYEESFRAPTVNEMFFGGSHGSGVNASFLPNPALRPEEAKGWEFGANILRNGIFTPDDALRLKTAWYQKDIKNFIISHCFGSGSMCWFENAPGTSRLRGVEVDASYDIGWGFAGLTYARNRSDLEFGYGIGGMGEPSRLPDDYMTLTAGVRLLDRKLTLGARMNDVAKGTLVQDSWETSAYTTYDLFMNYQPSDRLNLFANVTNLTNVNYMPAMSQDAAPGRRIFGGATVKLGEGPLFGQFERPVLGGVFGNTVHDYDTANGRKLWNGPHVGIAAGYSWAEANTDRIVPPDTRSPLVGFIIPFDTRGYSGKLSAGYDHQFDSGLVLGADAGFSFGDVSLGQTTVWTGVLCCGGVDRRRYADISSRLEWSSALRGRAGYSMGTYLPFLTAGVTWASYSHSFEFSDASAVTVPGVPNIEHDGTTYVGWTIGAGLEKAITEKLSLRGEYSYSDYGKKSGYAFRQTSNGSTYDVDGEYGIDLRQHDFKVGLSYRF
;
A
#
# COMPACT_ATOMS: atom_id res chain seq x y z
N MET A 1 -27.60 -41.67 10.44
CA MET A 1 -27.75 -42.99 9.79
C MET A 1 -26.52 -43.24 8.93
N VAL A 2 -26.04 -44.48 8.98
CA VAL A 2 -24.76 -44.97 8.46
C VAL A 2 -24.85 -45.31 6.98
N GLY A 3 -23.79 -44.99 6.21
CA GLY A 3 -23.58 -45.50 4.86
C GLY A 3 -22.08 -45.57 4.55
N LYS A 4 -21.49 -46.76 4.78
CA LYS A 4 -20.07 -47.11 4.61
C LYS A 4 -19.75 -47.60 3.19
N ASN A 5 -18.48 -47.38 2.82
CA ASN A 5 -17.60 -48.19 1.95
C ASN A 5 -17.77 -48.13 0.43
N CYS A 6 -16.68 -47.74 -0.26
CA CYS A 6 -15.85 -48.66 -1.05
C CYS A 6 -14.40 -48.16 -1.13
N HIS A 7 -13.46 -48.98 -0.67
CA HIS A 7 -12.03 -48.90 -0.99
C HIS A 7 -11.75 -49.77 -2.22
N GLY A 8 -10.95 -49.25 -3.15
CA GLY A 8 -10.33 -50.01 -4.22
C GLY A 8 -9.05 -49.32 -4.66
N GLY A 9 -7.90 -49.87 -4.28
CA GLY A 9 -6.59 -49.32 -4.61
C GLY A 9 -6.19 -49.58 -6.06
N ALA A 10 -5.42 -48.67 -6.64
CA ALA A 10 -4.59 -48.93 -7.80
C ALA A 10 -3.29 -48.10 -7.70
N ARG A 11 -2.15 -48.80 -7.65
CA ARG A 11 -0.80 -48.23 -7.84
C ARG A 11 -0.47 -48.19 -9.34
N ARG A 12 0.32 -47.17 -9.73
CA ARG A 12 1.00 -46.90 -11.03
C ARG A 12 0.06 -46.35 -12.12
N ARG A 13 0.38 -45.26 -12.83
CA ARG A 13 1.68 -44.84 -13.42
C ARG A 13 1.79 -43.30 -13.49
N LEU A 14 3.00 -42.78 -13.26
CA LEU A 14 3.46 -41.50 -13.80
C LEU A 14 3.34 -41.49 -15.33
N GLY A 15 2.88 -40.38 -15.91
CA GLY A 15 3.06 -40.07 -17.32
C GLY A 15 1.85 -39.40 -17.98
N ALA A 16 2.09 -38.20 -18.51
CA ALA A 16 1.33 -37.48 -19.53
C ALA A 16 0.04 -36.75 -19.09
N ALA A 17 0.25 -35.51 -18.62
CA ALA A 17 -0.65 -34.38 -18.87
C ALA A 17 0.16 -33.07 -19.01
N LEU A 18 1.24 -33.12 -19.80
CA LEU A 18 1.74 -31.98 -20.57
C LEU A 18 1.23 -32.22 -21.99
N LEU A 19 0.36 -31.36 -22.51
CA LEU A 19 0.08 -31.13 -23.94
C LEU A 19 -1.25 -30.36 -24.07
N LEU A 20 -1.25 -29.04 -23.80
CA LEU A 20 -2.27 -28.09 -24.29
C LEU A 20 -1.87 -26.61 -24.09
N SER A 21 -0.60 -26.24 -24.36
CA SER A 21 -0.20 -24.81 -24.42
C SER A 21 0.82 -24.45 -25.52
N THR A 22 1.18 -25.38 -26.41
CA THR A 22 1.97 -25.07 -27.62
C THR A 22 1.07 -24.89 -28.83
N ALA A 23 0.54 -23.69 -29.05
CA ALA A 23 0.12 -23.19 -30.37
C ALA A 23 -0.30 -21.71 -30.32
N LEU A 24 0.68 -20.79 -30.45
CA LEU A 24 0.57 -19.51 -31.19
C LEU A 24 1.88 -18.71 -31.06
N VAL A 25 2.94 -19.22 -31.70
CA VAL A 25 4.04 -18.38 -32.20
C VAL A 25 4.32 -18.85 -33.61
N SER A 26 3.68 -18.22 -34.59
CA SER A 26 4.05 -18.37 -36.00
C SER A 26 5.33 -17.57 -36.25
N VAL A 27 6.45 -18.30 -36.32
CA VAL A 27 7.75 -17.82 -36.79
C VAL A 27 7.66 -17.60 -38.30
N LEU A 28 7.89 -16.36 -38.75
CA LEU A 28 8.24 -16.05 -40.14
C LEU A 28 9.75 -16.33 -40.33
N PRO A 29 10.20 -16.98 -41.42
CA PRO A 29 11.61 -17.16 -41.68
C PRO A 29 12.20 -15.85 -42.24
N ALA A 30 13.09 -15.21 -41.48
CA ALA A 30 13.94 -14.13 -41.98
C ALA A 30 15.03 -14.72 -42.88
N GLY A 31 15.08 -14.28 -44.14
CA GLY A 31 16.22 -14.54 -45.02
C GLY A 31 17.48 -13.78 -44.56
N PRO A 32 18.68 -14.13 -45.07
CA PRO A 32 19.92 -13.48 -44.68
C PRO A 32 19.94 -12.06 -45.24
N VAL A 33 19.67 -11.08 -44.39
CA VAL A 33 20.03 -9.69 -44.67
C VAL A 33 21.50 -9.55 -44.33
N LEU A 34 22.33 -9.34 -45.35
CA LEU A 34 23.69 -8.88 -45.19
C LEU A 34 23.67 -7.60 -44.35
N ALA A 35 24.16 -7.70 -43.11
CA ALA A 35 24.33 -6.57 -42.22
C ALA A 35 25.35 -5.60 -42.84
N GLN A 36 24.83 -4.52 -43.42
CA GLN A 36 25.63 -3.34 -43.70
C GLN A 36 25.89 -2.67 -42.36
N GLN A 37 27.14 -2.72 -41.88
CA GLN A 37 27.58 -1.97 -40.71
C GLN A 37 27.27 -0.49 -40.92
N ALA A 38 26.18 -0.02 -40.34
CA ALA A 38 25.99 1.39 -40.09
C ALA A 38 26.85 1.75 -38.87
N ALA A 39 27.96 2.43 -39.12
CA ALA A 39 28.71 3.09 -38.07
C ALA A 39 27.77 4.07 -37.36
N THR A 40 27.48 3.82 -36.08
CA THR A 40 26.76 4.75 -35.22
C THR A 40 27.57 6.04 -35.12
N ALA A 41 27.13 7.09 -35.80
CA ALA A 41 27.64 8.44 -35.59
C ALA A 41 27.24 8.86 -34.16
N GLN A 42 28.20 8.91 -33.23
CA GLN A 42 27.99 9.48 -31.91
C GLN A 42 27.62 10.97 -32.06
N GLU A 43 26.44 11.34 -31.57
CA GLU A 43 25.92 12.71 -31.62
C GLU A 43 26.85 13.67 -30.84
N GLN A 44 27.35 14.72 -31.50
CA GLN A 44 28.20 15.74 -30.87
C GLN A 44 27.35 16.82 -30.18
N ARG A 45 27.61 17.07 -28.90
CA ARG A 45 26.94 18.05 -28.03
C ARG A 45 27.87 19.18 -27.63
N ASN A 46 27.33 20.33 -27.26
CA ASN A 46 28.12 21.43 -26.74
C ASN A 46 28.37 21.22 -25.25
N PHE A 47 29.64 21.17 -24.87
CA PHE A 47 30.08 21.13 -23.49
C PHE A 47 30.71 22.47 -23.09
N ASP A 48 30.38 22.93 -21.89
CA ASP A 48 30.96 24.10 -21.21
C ASP A 48 31.07 23.79 -19.72
N ILE A 49 32.17 23.12 -19.34
CA ILE A 49 32.45 22.70 -17.98
C ILE A 49 33.74 23.40 -17.55
N PRO A 50 33.70 24.37 -16.61
CA PRO A 50 34.90 25.03 -16.11
C PRO A 50 35.77 24.08 -15.28
N ALA A 51 37.06 24.40 -15.16
CA ALA A 51 37.95 23.66 -14.27
C ALA A 51 37.50 23.81 -12.81
N GLN A 52 37.24 22.69 -12.13
CA GLN A 52 36.70 22.64 -10.77
C GLN A 52 36.93 21.26 -10.14
N GLN A 53 36.40 20.99 -8.94
CA GLN A 53 36.47 19.63 -8.37
C GLN A 53 35.74 18.63 -9.26
N LEU A 54 36.34 17.44 -9.42
CA LEU A 54 35.86 16.43 -10.36
C LEU A 54 34.47 15.92 -10.00
N SER A 55 34.13 15.82 -8.72
CA SER A 55 32.77 15.53 -8.26
C SER A 55 31.73 16.50 -8.84
N THR A 56 31.97 17.81 -8.73
CA THR A 56 31.11 18.87 -9.27
C THR A 56 31.13 18.88 -10.81
N ALA A 57 32.28 18.64 -11.42
CA ALA A 57 32.45 18.61 -12.87
C ALA A 57 31.69 17.45 -13.53
N LEU A 58 31.64 16.29 -12.88
CA LEU A 58 30.91 15.12 -13.33
C LEU A 58 29.39 15.30 -13.29
N VAL A 59 28.88 16.08 -12.33
CA VAL A 59 27.47 16.49 -12.30
C VAL A 59 27.13 17.38 -13.50
N LEU A 60 27.97 18.39 -13.79
CA LEU A 60 27.77 19.25 -14.97
C LEU A 60 27.89 18.46 -16.29
N TYR A 61 28.82 17.51 -16.35
CA TYR A 61 28.95 16.61 -17.49
C TYR A 61 27.69 15.76 -17.69
N GLY A 62 27.18 15.11 -16.64
CA GLY A 62 25.97 14.30 -16.73
C GLY A 62 24.78 15.11 -17.26
N ARG A 63 24.63 16.35 -16.77
CA ARG A 63 23.61 17.31 -17.23
C ARG A 63 23.75 17.68 -18.70
N GLN A 64 24.96 18.02 -19.16
CA GLN A 64 25.21 18.44 -20.55
C GLN A 64 25.21 17.26 -21.54
N ALA A 65 25.65 16.08 -21.09
CA ALA A 65 25.67 14.84 -21.87
C ALA A 65 24.28 14.18 -21.96
N GLY A 66 23.37 14.47 -21.02
CA GLY A 66 22.11 13.75 -20.87
C GLY A 66 22.32 12.29 -20.42
N LEU A 67 23.38 12.04 -19.66
CA LEU A 67 23.79 10.73 -19.16
C LEU A 67 23.81 10.73 -17.63
N GLN A 68 23.35 9.66 -17.02
CA GLN A 68 23.46 9.44 -15.58
C GLN A 68 24.90 9.08 -15.24
N VAL A 69 25.52 9.77 -14.28
CA VAL A 69 26.90 9.48 -13.87
C VAL A 69 26.87 8.84 -12.50
N SER A 70 27.43 7.63 -12.40
CA SER A 70 27.67 6.90 -11.17
C SER A 70 29.17 6.85 -10.94
N VAL A 71 29.60 7.24 -9.73
CA VAL A 71 31.00 7.31 -9.36
C VAL A 71 31.15 7.00 -7.88
N ASP A 72 32.23 6.32 -7.53
CA ASP A 72 32.62 6.19 -6.12
C ASP A 72 33.06 7.56 -5.59
N ALA A 73 32.34 8.06 -4.59
CA ALA A 73 32.59 9.36 -3.96
C ALA A 73 33.98 9.45 -3.32
N ALA A 74 34.59 8.32 -2.93
CA ALA A 74 35.97 8.30 -2.45
C ALA A 74 36.98 8.52 -3.59
N ALA A 75 36.71 7.97 -4.77
CA ALA A 75 37.61 7.99 -5.92
C ALA A 75 37.72 9.38 -6.60
N VAL A 76 36.72 10.25 -6.44
CA VAL A 76 36.70 11.61 -7.02
C VAL A 76 36.97 12.73 -6.01
N ARG A 77 37.16 12.40 -4.74
CA ARG A 77 37.37 13.37 -3.66
C ARG A 77 38.74 14.03 -3.77
N GLY A 78 38.79 15.36 -3.74
CA GLY A 78 40.03 16.14 -3.84
C GLY A 78 40.70 16.10 -5.22
N VAL A 79 40.07 15.48 -6.23
CA VAL A 79 40.57 15.42 -7.60
C VAL A 79 40.06 16.64 -8.37
N ALA A 80 40.95 17.36 -9.05
CA ALA A 80 40.58 18.47 -9.93
C ALA A 80 40.27 17.96 -11.34
N ALA A 81 39.20 18.47 -11.95
CA ALA A 81 38.86 18.28 -13.34
C ALA A 81 39.35 19.46 -14.19
N PRO A 82 39.94 19.22 -15.37
CA PRO A 82 40.28 20.27 -16.32
C PRO A 82 39.02 20.87 -16.99
N GLU A 83 39.18 22.03 -17.63
CA GLU A 83 38.12 22.67 -18.41
C GLU A 83 37.78 21.85 -19.67
N VAL A 84 36.48 21.65 -19.92
CA VAL A 84 35.98 20.99 -21.13
C VAL A 84 35.03 21.94 -21.86
N ARG A 85 35.50 22.49 -22.99
CA ARG A 85 34.72 23.36 -23.88
C ARG A 85 34.70 22.90 -25.32
N GLY A 86 33.54 23.06 -25.96
CA GLY A 86 33.35 22.89 -27.39
C GLY A 86 32.36 21.79 -27.76
N ARG A 87 32.24 21.54 -29.07
CA ARG A 87 31.33 20.53 -29.62
C ARG A 87 32.02 19.16 -29.65
N LEU A 88 31.63 18.27 -28.73
CA LEU A 88 32.29 16.98 -28.47
C LEU A 88 31.26 15.85 -28.39
N THR A 89 31.66 14.61 -28.64
CA THR A 89 30.84 13.45 -28.27
C THR A 89 30.89 13.28 -26.74
N SER A 90 29.87 12.69 -26.12
CA SER A 90 29.86 12.49 -24.65
C SER A 90 31.09 11.72 -24.17
N GLY A 91 31.55 10.72 -24.92
CA GLY A 91 32.80 10.01 -24.64
C GLY A 91 34.03 10.92 -24.68
N ALA A 92 34.18 11.74 -25.73
CA ALA A 92 35.33 12.65 -25.86
C ALA A 92 35.32 13.78 -24.81
N ALA A 93 34.14 14.25 -24.40
CA ALA A 93 34.02 15.23 -23.30
C ALA A 93 34.42 14.61 -21.96
N LEU A 94 34.00 13.38 -21.69
CA LEU A 94 34.34 12.66 -20.47
C LEU A 94 35.82 12.27 -20.41
N GLU A 95 36.41 11.83 -21.52
CA GLU A 95 37.85 11.55 -21.61
C GLU A 95 38.69 12.77 -21.22
N ARG A 96 38.31 13.95 -21.72
CA ARG A 96 38.97 15.21 -21.33
C ARG A 96 38.72 15.55 -19.88
N LEU A 97 37.50 15.35 -19.39
CA LEU A 97 37.16 15.67 -18.00
C LEU A 97 37.89 14.78 -16.98
N LEU A 98 38.22 13.55 -17.37
CA LEU A 98 38.99 12.60 -16.57
C LEU A 98 40.50 12.66 -16.86
N GLU A 99 40.95 13.57 -17.72
CA GLU A 99 42.37 13.72 -18.03
C GLU A 99 43.17 14.12 -16.78
N GLY A 100 44.24 13.38 -16.49
CA GLY A 100 45.06 13.59 -15.29
C GLY A 100 44.48 13.05 -13.98
N SER A 101 43.22 12.60 -13.95
CA SER A 101 42.55 12.09 -12.73
C SER A 101 42.98 10.69 -12.29
N GLY A 102 43.57 9.90 -13.20
CA GLY A 102 43.87 8.49 -12.94
C GLY A 102 42.65 7.56 -12.98
N LEU A 103 41.47 8.11 -13.26
CA LEU A 103 40.21 7.37 -13.41
C LEU A 103 39.98 6.95 -14.87
N ALA A 104 39.19 5.91 -15.04
CA ALA A 104 38.65 5.43 -16.30
C ALA A 104 37.12 5.43 -16.21
N TYR A 105 36.44 5.16 -17.34
CA TYR A 105 34.99 5.11 -17.37
C TYR A 105 34.48 3.97 -18.26
N ARG A 106 33.22 3.59 -18.05
CA ARG A 106 32.44 2.70 -18.94
C ARG A 106 31.08 3.31 -19.20
N LEU A 107 30.67 3.32 -20.47
CA LEU A 107 29.34 3.77 -20.91
C LEU A 107 28.40 2.55 -21.00
N ASN A 108 27.23 2.64 -20.37
CA ASN A 108 26.20 1.61 -20.39
C ASN A 108 24.86 2.24 -20.81
N GLY A 109 24.65 2.37 -22.11
CA GLY A 109 23.47 3.05 -22.68
C GLY A 109 23.38 4.53 -22.26
N ARG A 110 22.51 4.83 -21.28
CA ARG A 110 22.29 6.17 -20.70
C ARG A 110 23.08 6.45 -19.42
N ALA A 111 23.86 5.49 -18.93
CA ALA A 111 24.66 5.64 -17.71
C ALA A 111 26.17 5.62 -18.01
N VAL A 112 26.93 6.33 -17.18
CA VAL A 112 28.38 6.39 -17.14
C VAL A 112 28.82 5.92 -15.77
N VAL A 113 29.65 4.88 -15.70
CA VAL A 113 30.29 4.45 -14.45
C VAL A 113 31.76 4.87 -14.48
N ILE A 114 32.24 5.54 -13.43
CA ILE A 114 33.60 6.09 -13.34
C ILE A 114 34.30 5.47 -12.13
N ALA A 115 35.52 4.98 -12.36
CA ALA A 115 36.33 4.29 -11.34
C ALA A 115 37.83 4.41 -11.68
N GLY A 116 38.75 4.02 -10.79
CA GLY A 116 40.19 3.99 -11.06
C GLY A 116 40.61 3.23 -12.33
N ARG A 117 41.70 3.65 -12.99
CA ARG A 117 42.24 2.95 -14.19
C ARG A 117 42.61 1.48 -13.94
N GLY A 118 42.86 1.09 -12.69
CA GLY A 118 43.04 -0.30 -12.27
C GLY A 118 41.73 -1.08 -12.14
N THR A 119 40.64 -0.46 -11.71
CA THR A 119 39.34 -1.11 -11.45
C THR A 119 38.47 -1.32 -12.70
N LEU A 120 38.84 -0.72 -13.84
CA LEU A 120 38.16 -0.93 -15.13
C LEU A 120 38.90 -1.88 -16.09
N ALA A 121 40.18 -2.18 -15.80
CA ALA A 121 40.96 -3.21 -16.51
C ALA A 121 41.19 -4.47 -15.64
N ALA A 122 41.00 -4.37 -14.32
CA ALA A 122 40.84 -5.47 -13.40
C ALA A 122 39.50 -5.30 -12.67
N ASN A 123 38.51 -6.06 -13.11
CA ASN A 123 37.61 -6.84 -12.26
C ASN A 123 37.80 -6.60 -10.73
N PRO A 124 36.81 -6.01 -10.00
CA PRO A 124 37.02 -5.23 -8.79
C PRO A 124 37.55 -6.06 -7.61
N THR A 125 38.87 -6.04 -7.45
CA THR A 125 39.55 -6.26 -6.17
C THR A 125 40.32 -5.00 -5.83
N ASP A 126 39.81 -4.25 -4.85
CA ASP A 126 40.54 -3.42 -3.87
C ASP A 126 39.75 -2.14 -3.52
N GLY A 127 39.14 -2.19 -2.33
CA GLY A 127 38.93 -1.07 -1.40
C GLY A 127 38.28 0.21 -1.91
N ALA A 128 36.94 0.27 -1.86
CA ALA A 128 36.13 1.40 -1.37
C ALA A 128 34.68 1.16 -1.78
N GLY A 129 33.89 0.62 -0.86
CA GLY A 129 32.48 0.33 -1.06
C GLY A 129 31.91 -0.10 0.27
N ALA A 130 32.02 0.77 1.27
CA ALA A 130 31.47 0.52 2.59
C ALA A 130 29.94 0.42 2.48
N VAL A 131 29.45 -0.82 2.38
CA VAL A 131 28.02 -1.14 2.35
C VAL A 131 27.33 -0.49 3.55
N VAL A 132 26.27 0.25 3.28
CA VAL A 132 25.40 0.88 4.29
C VAL A 132 24.55 -0.22 4.90
N LEU A 133 24.81 -0.56 6.16
CA LEU A 133 24.00 -1.49 6.97
C LEU A 133 23.25 -0.72 8.07
N GLU A 134 22.68 0.43 7.73
CA GLU A 134 21.50 0.93 8.45
C GLU A 134 20.27 0.11 8.00
N THR A 135 19.10 0.30 8.62
CA THR A 135 17.83 -0.01 7.93
C THR A 135 17.99 0.58 6.54
N ILE A 136 17.83 -0.22 5.47
CA ILE A 136 18.05 0.26 4.11
C ILE A 136 17.16 1.48 3.93
N ASP A 137 17.73 2.66 4.10
CA ASP A 137 17.09 3.91 3.80
C ASP A 137 17.56 4.15 2.37
N VAL A 138 16.81 3.61 1.41
CA VAL A 138 16.91 4.06 0.03
C VAL A 138 16.31 5.47 -0.02
N THR A 139 16.85 6.41 0.75
CA THR A 139 16.52 7.84 0.70
C THR A 139 17.14 8.51 -0.52
N GLY A 140 17.82 7.75 -1.39
CA GLY A 140 18.41 8.28 -2.61
C GLY A 140 18.72 7.25 -3.69
N GLY A 141 18.21 6.00 -3.60
CA GLY A 141 18.30 5.07 -4.72
C GLY A 141 17.45 5.62 -5.85
N THR A 142 18.14 6.05 -6.89
CA THR A 142 17.63 6.69 -8.10
C THR A 142 16.57 5.83 -8.77
N GLY A 143 15.34 5.90 -8.30
CA GLY A 143 14.18 5.86 -9.18
C GLY A 143 14.37 7.05 -10.11
N GLY A 144 15.02 6.80 -11.25
CA GLY A 144 15.43 7.85 -12.19
C GLY A 144 14.29 8.83 -12.37
N ALA A 145 14.61 10.11 -12.27
CA ALA A 145 13.69 11.22 -12.40
C ALA A 145 13.03 11.20 -13.80
N GLY A 146 11.96 10.41 -13.88
CA GLY A 146 11.15 10.03 -15.01
C GLY A 146 9.81 9.51 -14.47
N LEU A 147 8.79 9.33 -15.32
CA LEU A 147 7.56 8.70 -14.83
C LEU A 147 7.87 7.29 -14.35
N ARG A 148 7.15 6.85 -13.30
CA ARG A 148 7.06 5.44 -12.90
C ARG A 148 6.81 4.58 -14.15
N GLY A 149 7.88 4.00 -14.72
CA GLY A 149 7.90 3.71 -16.16
C GLY A 149 8.13 2.26 -16.56
N SER A 150 8.61 1.42 -15.65
CA SER A 150 8.68 -0.01 -15.88
C SER A 150 7.90 -0.74 -14.80
N ALA A 151 6.92 -1.54 -15.25
CA ALA A 151 6.09 -2.39 -14.40
C ALA A 151 6.91 -3.44 -13.62
N TRP A 152 8.17 -3.64 -14.00
CA TRP A 152 9.12 -4.52 -13.32
C TRP A 152 10.53 -3.96 -13.51
N GLN A 153 11.24 -3.75 -12.40
CA GLN A 153 12.68 -3.52 -12.37
C GLN A 153 13.32 -4.56 -11.44
N PRO A 154 14.53 -5.05 -11.75
CA PRO A 154 15.29 -5.78 -10.76
C PRO A 154 15.58 -4.86 -9.56
N SER A 155 15.62 -5.44 -8.37
CA SER A 155 16.08 -4.74 -7.17
C SER A 155 17.47 -4.12 -7.40
N PRO A 156 17.79 -2.98 -6.77
CA PRO A 156 19.11 -2.37 -6.85
C PRO A 156 20.22 -3.37 -6.50
N ASP A 157 21.38 -3.25 -7.15
CA ASP A 157 22.52 -4.14 -6.95
C ASP A 157 22.94 -4.19 -5.46
N GLU A 158 22.77 -3.08 -4.72
CA GLU A 158 23.00 -2.96 -3.27
C GLU A 158 22.27 -4.04 -2.45
N ILE A 159 21.06 -4.43 -2.85
CA ILE A 159 20.30 -5.51 -2.20
C ILE A 159 21.05 -6.83 -2.30
N TYR A 160 21.63 -7.12 -3.47
CA TYR A 160 22.40 -8.34 -3.72
C TYR A 160 23.85 -8.22 -3.22
N GLU A 161 24.40 -7.04 -3.00
CA GLU A 161 25.75 -6.87 -2.42
C GLU A 161 25.76 -6.88 -0.89
N THR A 162 24.58 -6.75 -0.28
CA THR A 162 24.39 -6.76 1.17
C THR A 162 24.46 -8.20 1.73
N PRO A 163 25.36 -8.51 2.69
CA PRO A 163 25.50 -9.84 3.31
C PRO A 163 24.42 -10.11 4.37
N ALA A 164 23.16 -9.89 4.00
CA ALA A 164 21.99 -10.15 4.83
C ALA A 164 20.75 -10.42 3.97
N SER A 165 19.70 -10.94 4.61
CA SER A 165 18.37 -11.10 4.02
C SER A 165 17.59 -9.79 4.02
N VAL A 166 17.74 -9.05 2.94
CA VAL A 166 17.08 -7.76 2.67
C VAL A 166 16.35 -7.80 1.33
N ALA A 167 15.31 -6.99 1.19
CA ALA A 167 14.55 -6.82 -0.04
C ALA A 167 13.98 -5.41 -0.13
N ASN A 168 13.68 -4.98 -1.36
CA ASN A 168 12.96 -3.74 -1.61
C ASN A 168 11.81 -3.98 -2.60
N ILE A 169 10.76 -3.18 -2.48
CA ILE A 169 9.65 -3.11 -3.43
C ILE A 169 9.62 -1.69 -3.95
N ASP A 170 9.66 -1.50 -5.27
CA ASP A 170 9.54 -0.18 -5.89
C ASP A 170 8.09 0.16 -6.26
N ALA A 171 7.85 1.43 -6.59
CA ALA A 171 6.56 1.90 -7.05
C ALA A 171 6.03 1.18 -8.31
N GLY A 172 6.92 0.77 -9.23
CA GLY A 172 6.54 0.06 -10.45
C GLY A 172 5.96 -1.32 -10.16
N THR A 173 6.54 -2.00 -9.19
CA THR A 173 6.10 -3.29 -8.65
C THR A 173 4.73 -3.14 -8.00
N ILE A 174 4.50 -2.10 -7.19
CA ILE A 174 3.17 -1.83 -6.62
C ILE A 174 2.12 -1.62 -7.73
N THR A 175 2.44 -0.82 -8.75
CA THR A 175 1.54 -0.59 -9.89
C THR A 175 1.26 -1.86 -10.69
N SER A 176 2.25 -2.73 -10.91
CA SER A 176 2.09 -4.01 -11.63
C SER A 176 1.41 -5.12 -10.81
N HIS A 177 1.17 -4.88 -9.53
CA HIS A 177 0.29 -5.69 -8.68
C HIS A 177 -1.10 -5.05 -8.55
N GLY A 178 -1.49 -4.18 -9.49
CA GLY A 178 -2.82 -3.54 -9.51
C GLY A 178 -3.01 -2.51 -8.38
N HIS A 179 -1.95 -1.81 -7.97
CA HIS A 179 -1.96 -0.91 -6.82
C HIS A 179 -2.36 -1.59 -5.49
N ASN A 180 -2.22 -2.92 -5.40
CA ASN A 180 -2.46 -3.70 -4.19
C ASN A 180 -1.14 -3.97 -3.47
N LEU A 181 -0.94 -3.31 -2.32
CA LEU A 181 0.28 -3.40 -1.54
C LEU A 181 0.45 -4.77 -0.84
N ASN A 182 -0.64 -5.45 -0.47
CA ASN A 182 -0.59 -6.82 0.07
C ASN A 182 0.03 -7.78 -0.96
N ASN A 183 -0.44 -7.74 -2.21
CA ASN A 183 0.08 -8.59 -3.26
C ASN A 183 1.55 -8.29 -3.59
N ALA A 184 1.95 -7.01 -3.59
CA ALA A 184 3.34 -6.63 -3.79
C ALA A 184 4.25 -7.16 -2.66
N VAL A 185 3.83 -7.03 -1.40
CA VAL A 185 4.59 -7.56 -0.24
C VAL A 185 4.71 -9.08 -0.28
N ARG A 186 3.64 -9.79 -0.64
CA ARG A 186 3.64 -11.27 -0.77
C ARG A 186 4.50 -11.80 -1.91
N SER A 187 4.94 -10.93 -2.84
CA SER A 187 5.88 -11.33 -3.90
C SER A 187 7.32 -11.46 -3.40
N VAL A 188 7.62 -10.98 -2.19
CA VAL A 188 8.96 -11.08 -1.58
C VAL A 188 9.09 -12.40 -0.84
N ALA A 189 10.14 -13.17 -1.16
CA ALA A 189 10.40 -14.45 -0.50
C ALA A 189 10.50 -14.29 1.02
N GLY A 190 9.86 -15.15 1.82
CA GLY A 190 9.91 -15.11 3.28
C GLY A 190 9.05 -14.02 3.93
N VAL A 191 8.31 -13.25 3.13
CA VAL A 191 7.44 -12.17 3.59
C VAL A 191 6.03 -12.45 3.10
N TYR A 192 5.06 -12.22 3.97
CA TYR A 192 3.65 -12.33 3.64
C TYR A 192 2.88 -11.20 4.32
N SER A 193 1.61 -11.05 3.98
CA SER A 193 0.73 -10.13 4.71
C SER A 193 -0.58 -10.80 5.05
N TRP A 194 -1.07 -10.54 6.26
CA TRP A 194 -2.42 -10.92 6.65
C TRP A 194 -3.41 -10.00 5.92
N GLU A 195 -4.43 -10.60 5.30
CA GLU A 195 -5.46 -9.84 4.60
C GLU A 195 -6.82 -10.20 5.17
N ASN A 196 -7.58 -9.18 5.49
CA ASN A 196 -8.97 -9.29 5.85
C ASN A 196 -9.68 -8.26 4.98
N ALA A 197 -10.69 -8.72 4.26
CA ALA A 197 -11.35 -7.92 3.23
C ALA A 197 -11.94 -6.63 3.83
N ALA A 198 -12.40 -6.73 5.08
CA ALA A 198 -13.00 -5.67 5.85
C ALA A 198 -12.00 -4.74 6.57
N GLN A 199 -10.72 -5.12 6.71
CA GLN A 199 -9.71 -4.34 7.43
C GLN A 199 -8.66 -3.76 6.47
N PRO A 200 -8.68 -2.45 6.17
CA PRO A 200 -7.75 -1.84 5.21
C PRO A 200 -6.31 -1.73 5.72
N GLY A 201 -6.07 -1.93 7.01
CA GLY A 201 -4.73 -1.90 7.60
C GLY A 201 -3.84 -3.05 7.11
N MET A 202 -2.54 -2.81 7.03
CA MET A 202 -1.54 -3.81 6.65
C MET A 202 -0.86 -4.44 7.87
N ALA A 203 -0.82 -5.76 7.92
CA ALA A 203 -0.02 -6.53 8.87
C ALA A 203 0.98 -7.40 8.10
N VAL A 204 2.26 -7.07 8.22
CA VAL A 204 3.33 -7.79 7.52
C VAL A 204 3.89 -8.88 8.41
N ASN A 205 4.02 -10.07 7.84
CA ASN A 205 4.63 -11.23 8.44
C ASN A 205 6.01 -11.47 7.84
N ILE A 206 7.02 -11.64 8.69
CA ILE A 206 8.36 -12.03 8.27
C ILE A 206 8.66 -13.40 8.88
N ARG A 207 8.88 -14.42 8.03
CA ARG A 207 9.29 -15.78 8.42
C ARG A 207 8.38 -16.46 9.46
N GLY A 208 7.10 -16.10 9.52
CA GLY A 208 6.10 -16.66 10.44
C GLY A 208 5.78 -15.77 11.64
N LEU A 209 6.44 -14.62 11.77
CA LEU A 209 6.23 -13.69 12.89
C LEU A 209 5.51 -12.42 12.41
N GLU A 210 4.43 -12.07 13.10
CA GLU A 210 3.65 -10.86 12.89
C GLU A 210 2.95 -10.41 14.19
N GLY A 211 2.28 -9.25 14.13
CA GLY A 211 1.46 -8.75 15.22
C GLY A 211 2.27 -8.25 16.43
N MET A 212 1.60 -7.51 17.31
CA MET A 212 2.11 -7.05 18.63
C MET A 212 3.54 -6.46 18.65
N GLY A 213 4.06 -5.94 17.52
CA GLY A 213 5.41 -5.38 17.41
C GLY A 213 6.54 -6.39 17.13
N ARG A 214 6.25 -7.64 16.74
CA ARG A 214 7.30 -8.61 16.35
C ARG A 214 8.03 -8.19 15.07
N VAL A 215 7.29 -7.60 14.14
CA VAL A 215 7.83 -6.90 12.95
C VAL A 215 7.64 -5.41 13.20
N THR A 216 8.73 -4.65 13.13
CA THR A 216 8.66 -3.19 13.25
C THR A 216 8.21 -2.61 11.92
N SER A 217 7.13 -1.82 11.95
CA SER A 217 6.59 -1.17 10.75
C SER A 217 6.76 0.34 10.87
N THR A 218 7.30 0.98 9.84
CA THR A 218 7.55 2.43 9.83
C THR A 218 7.04 3.10 8.56
N ILE A 219 6.61 4.36 8.67
CA ILE A 219 6.33 5.23 7.52
C ILE A 219 7.39 6.34 7.54
N ASP A 220 8.24 6.41 6.51
CA ASP A 220 9.38 7.32 6.45
C ASP A 220 10.28 7.25 7.71
N GLY A 221 10.44 6.07 8.31
CA GLY A 221 11.18 5.84 9.56
C GLY A 221 10.36 6.03 10.86
N VAL A 222 9.11 6.47 10.79
CA VAL A 222 8.26 6.64 11.99
C VAL A 222 7.49 5.37 12.33
N ARG A 223 7.72 4.85 13.54
CA ARG A 223 7.06 3.64 14.05
C ARG A 223 5.54 3.74 14.05
N GLN A 224 4.91 2.67 13.59
CA GLN A 224 3.46 2.47 13.56
C GLN A 224 3.08 1.44 14.62
N ASN A 225 2.96 1.90 15.87
CA ASN A 225 2.78 1.05 17.05
C ASN A 225 1.32 0.90 17.50
N TYR A 226 0.36 1.40 16.71
CA TYR A 226 -1.06 1.23 17.00
C TYR A 226 -1.43 -0.25 17.02
N ARG A 227 -2.00 -0.67 18.15
CA ARG A 227 -2.38 -2.06 18.42
C ARG A 227 -3.76 -2.08 19.06
N PHE A 228 -4.55 -3.08 18.71
CA PHE A 228 -5.82 -3.36 19.35
C PHE A 228 -6.04 -4.87 19.36
N THR A 229 -6.61 -5.39 20.44
CA THR A 229 -6.95 -6.81 20.53
C THR A 229 -8.28 -7.07 19.83
N GLY A 230 -8.29 -7.98 18.86
CA GLY A 230 -9.46 -8.37 18.07
C GLY A 230 -9.18 -9.65 17.28
N HIS A 231 -10.08 -10.08 16.40
CA HIS A 231 -9.98 -11.38 15.70
C HIS A 231 -8.94 -11.44 14.55
N GLY A 232 -7.84 -10.69 14.66
CA GLY A 232 -6.75 -10.63 13.67
C GLY A 232 -5.37 -10.47 14.32
N PRO A 233 -4.34 -10.06 13.56
CA PRO A 233 -2.94 -9.93 14.01
C PRO A 233 -2.70 -8.86 15.09
N ALA A 234 -3.73 -8.09 15.47
CA ALA A 234 -3.70 -7.13 16.57
C ALA A 234 -2.65 -6.00 16.44
N GLY A 235 -2.16 -5.74 15.22
CA GLY A 235 -1.31 -4.60 14.89
C GLY A 235 -1.32 -4.35 13.38
N TYR A 236 -1.64 -3.11 12.98
CA TYR A 236 -1.77 -2.74 11.58
C TYR A 236 -1.09 -1.40 11.29
N THR A 237 -0.56 -1.30 10.08
CA THR A 237 -0.08 -0.05 9.50
C THR A 237 -1.07 0.44 8.46
N TYR A 238 -1.54 1.68 8.63
CA TYR A 238 -2.51 2.30 7.74
C TYR A 238 -1.78 3.24 6.78
N VAL A 239 -1.69 2.84 5.52
CA VAL A 239 -0.89 3.52 4.51
C VAL A 239 -1.59 3.44 3.15
N GLU A 240 -1.60 4.57 2.41
CA GLU A 240 -2.21 4.65 1.08
C GLU A 240 -1.19 4.27 0.00
N PRO A 241 -1.38 3.16 -0.74
CA PRO A 241 -0.40 2.67 -1.72
C PRO A 241 -0.03 3.68 -2.80
N SER A 242 -0.96 4.57 -3.19
CA SER A 242 -0.73 5.56 -4.24
C SER A 242 0.23 6.67 -3.83
N LEU A 243 0.45 6.87 -2.52
CA LEU A 243 1.42 7.82 -1.97
C LEU A 243 2.77 7.18 -1.61
N ILE A 244 2.94 5.89 -1.85
CA ILE A 244 4.18 5.15 -1.56
C ILE A 244 5.09 5.13 -2.79
N SER A 245 6.37 5.44 -2.59
CA SER A 245 7.45 5.33 -3.59
C SER A 245 8.16 3.98 -3.52
N GLY A 246 8.16 3.33 -2.36
CA GLY A 246 8.63 1.96 -2.20
C GLY A 246 8.52 1.44 -0.78
N VAL A 247 8.91 0.17 -0.59
CA VAL A 247 8.94 -0.50 0.71
C VAL A 247 10.30 -1.17 0.89
N ASP A 248 10.97 -0.90 2.00
CA ASP A 248 12.19 -1.62 2.41
C ASP A 248 11.85 -2.69 3.41
N ILE A 249 12.45 -3.87 3.25
CA ILE A 249 12.24 -5.01 4.12
C ILE A 249 13.59 -5.55 4.57
N THR A 250 13.79 -5.56 5.89
CA THR A 250 14.95 -6.19 6.54
C THR A 250 14.46 -7.36 7.38
N LYS A 251 15.05 -8.55 7.18
CA LYS A 251 14.67 -9.77 7.91
C LYS A 251 15.75 -10.11 8.93
N GLY A 252 15.34 -10.63 10.08
CA GLY A 252 16.24 -10.97 11.19
C GLY A 252 16.43 -9.83 12.19
N ALA A 253 17.48 -9.92 12.99
CA ALA A 253 17.79 -8.94 14.02
C ALA A 253 18.43 -7.67 13.40
N ILE A 254 17.97 -6.52 13.88
CA ILE A 254 18.49 -5.20 13.50
C ILE A 254 19.28 -4.66 14.69
N ALA A 255 20.59 -4.53 14.53
CA ALA A 255 21.47 -4.06 15.60
C ALA A 255 21.55 -2.53 15.68
N THR A 256 21.27 -1.83 14.60
CA THR A 256 21.32 -0.37 14.47
C THR A 256 20.00 0.32 14.84
N ALA A 257 19.88 1.63 14.59
CA ALA A 257 18.64 2.38 14.74
C ALA A 257 17.47 1.73 13.98
N GLY A 258 16.27 1.79 14.57
CA GLY A 258 15.09 1.06 14.12
C GLY A 258 14.97 -0.36 14.69
N GLY A 259 16.02 -0.86 15.36
CA GLY A 259 16.07 -2.20 15.94
C GLY A 259 15.39 -2.35 17.31
N ALA A 260 15.20 -1.26 18.05
CA ALA A 260 14.61 -1.29 19.40
C ALA A 260 13.30 -2.11 19.42
N GLY A 261 13.22 -3.08 20.34
CA GLY A 261 12.02 -3.91 20.57
C GLY A 261 11.58 -4.77 19.37
N THR A 262 12.47 -5.04 18.41
CA THR A 262 12.12 -5.77 17.17
C THR A 262 12.56 -7.23 17.23
N LEU A 263 11.66 -8.18 16.97
CA LEU A 263 11.97 -9.61 17.04
C LEU A 263 12.38 -10.21 15.67
N ALA A 264 11.62 -9.91 14.62
CA ALA A 264 11.63 -10.64 13.35
C ALA A 264 12.28 -9.87 12.18
N GLY A 265 12.30 -8.54 12.26
CA GLY A 265 12.73 -7.66 11.19
C GLY A 265 11.91 -6.38 11.15
N ALA A 266 12.16 -5.55 10.13
CA ALA A 266 11.47 -4.29 9.94
C ALA A 266 11.01 -4.08 8.50
N VAL A 267 9.95 -3.30 8.37
CA VAL A 267 9.35 -2.87 7.10
C VAL A 267 9.22 -1.36 7.14
N ASN A 268 9.81 -0.67 6.16
CA ASN A 268 9.72 0.78 6.05
C ASN A 268 9.00 1.18 4.76
N TYR A 269 7.84 1.81 4.88
CA TYR A 269 7.11 2.39 3.77
C TYR A 269 7.64 3.80 3.49
N ARG A 270 8.24 4.00 2.30
CA ARG A 270 8.72 5.30 1.85
C ARG A 270 7.62 6.04 1.10
N THR A 271 7.30 7.26 1.53
CA THR A 271 6.32 8.08 0.83
C THR A 271 6.97 8.96 -0.24
N LEU A 272 6.17 9.38 -1.22
CA LEU A 272 6.59 10.25 -2.32
C LEU A 272 7.37 11.49 -1.84
N THR A 273 8.31 11.92 -2.68
CA THR A 273 9.16 13.11 -2.52
C THR A 273 9.13 13.98 -3.78
N VAL A 274 9.80 15.14 -3.71
CA VAL A 274 9.96 16.04 -4.86
C VAL A 274 10.65 15.32 -6.04
N ASP A 275 11.57 14.41 -5.76
CA ASP A 275 12.39 13.72 -6.77
C ASP A 275 11.62 12.63 -7.53
N ASP A 276 10.53 12.12 -6.94
CA ASP A 276 9.63 11.18 -7.62
C ASP A 276 8.78 11.88 -8.69
N VAL A 277 8.58 13.19 -8.56
CA VAL A 277 7.71 13.98 -9.45
C VAL A 277 8.51 14.80 -10.45
N LEU A 278 9.48 15.60 -9.99
CA LEU A 278 10.22 16.55 -10.83
C LEU A 278 11.41 15.86 -11.53
N LEU A 279 11.57 16.13 -12.83
CA LEU A 279 12.81 15.77 -13.54
C LEU A 279 14.01 16.53 -12.93
N PRO A 280 15.27 16.09 -13.11
CA PRO A 280 16.42 16.68 -12.41
C PRO A 280 16.66 18.15 -12.75
N HIS A 281 16.20 18.58 -13.93
CA HIS A 281 16.34 19.95 -14.42
C HIS A 281 15.12 20.83 -14.13
N GLU A 282 14.01 20.26 -13.65
CA GLU A 282 12.78 21.02 -13.36
C GLU A 282 12.85 21.63 -11.95
N LYS A 283 12.51 22.93 -11.83
CA LYS A 283 12.33 23.61 -10.55
C LYS A 283 10.89 23.49 -10.04
N ALA A 284 9.91 23.23 -10.91
CA ALA A 284 8.53 22.99 -10.51
C ALA A 284 7.83 21.94 -11.39
N ALA A 285 7.06 21.06 -10.76
CA ALA A 285 6.15 20.16 -11.48
C ALA A 285 4.94 19.77 -10.63
N ALA A 286 3.87 19.38 -11.33
CA ALA A 286 2.70 18.73 -10.76
C ALA A 286 2.50 17.36 -11.42
N GLN A 287 1.87 16.44 -10.69
CA GLN A 287 1.51 15.11 -11.18
C GLN A 287 0.08 14.79 -10.79
N ILE A 288 -0.65 14.16 -11.70
CA ILE A 288 -1.94 13.55 -11.44
C ILE A 288 -1.85 12.08 -11.81
N THR A 289 -2.19 11.20 -10.88
CA THR A 289 -2.36 9.77 -11.12
C THR A 289 -3.81 9.41 -10.86
N ALA A 290 -4.46 8.77 -11.83
CA ALA A 290 -5.81 8.26 -11.71
C ALA A 290 -5.82 6.77 -12.04
N THR A 291 -6.41 5.98 -11.16
CA THR A 291 -6.58 4.53 -11.27
C THR A 291 -8.06 4.21 -11.17
N PHE A 292 -8.56 3.39 -12.08
CA PHE A 292 -9.93 2.92 -12.14
C PHE A 292 -9.94 1.41 -12.34
N GLY A 293 -10.95 0.73 -11.83
CA GLY A 293 -11.15 -0.67 -12.12
C GLY A 293 -11.96 -1.36 -11.04
N GLY A 294 -11.80 -2.67 -10.96
CA GLY A 294 -12.45 -3.47 -9.94
C GLY A 294 -12.73 -4.90 -10.37
N ASN A 295 -13.52 -5.58 -9.54
CA ASN A 295 -14.24 -6.80 -9.83
C ASN A 295 -15.75 -6.51 -9.77
N LYS A 296 -16.27 -5.89 -10.85
CA LYS A 296 -17.67 -5.43 -10.96
C LYS A 296 -18.10 -4.39 -9.91
N ASN A 297 -17.13 -3.82 -9.21
CA ASN A 297 -17.25 -2.73 -8.27
C ASN A 297 -16.47 -1.51 -8.81
N ASP A 298 -16.83 -0.32 -8.34
CA ASP A 298 -16.32 0.95 -8.88
C ASP A 298 -15.11 1.45 -8.09
N ASP A 299 -14.00 0.70 -8.13
CA ASP A 299 -12.77 1.12 -7.46
C ASP A 299 -12.13 2.29 -8.20
N MET A 300 -11.80 3.33 -7.46
CA MET A 300 -11.15 4.51 -7.97
C MET A 300 -10.12 5.04 -6.98
N SER A 301 -8.97 5.47 -7.50
CA SER A 301 -7.98 6.23 -6.73
C SER A 301 -7.46 7.40 -7.55
N ILE A 302 -7.41 8.59 -6.95
CA ILE A 302 -6.90 9.80 -7.59
C ILE A 302 -5.89 10.46 -6.66
N THR A 303 -4.63 10.47 -7.10
CA THR A 303 -3.54 11.20 -6.47
C THR A 303 -3.24 12.49 -7.23
N LYS A 304 -3.08 13.59 -6.50
CA LYS A 304 -2.54 14.86 -7.00
C LYS A 304 -1.30 15.20 -6.19
N ALA A 305 -0.17 15.39 -6.86
CA ALA A 305 1.10 15.74 -6.24
C ALA A 305 1.71 16.96 -6.92
N GLY A 306 2.56 17.69 -6.21
CA GLY A 306 3.30 18.80 -6.78
C GLY A 306 4.43 19.24 -5.87
N GLY A 307 5.47 19.81 -6.45
CA GLY A 307 6.60 20.29 -5.69
C GLY A 307 7.40 21.35 -6.43
N VAL A 308 8.23 22.03 -5.65
CA VAL A 308 9.16 23.05 -6.11
C VAL A 308 10.54 22.83 -5.50
N ARG A 309 11.59 23.07 -6.29
CA ARG A 309 12.98 23.21 -5.84
C ARG A 309 13.39 24.68 -5.96
N PHE A 310 14.18 25.16 -5.02
CA PHE A 310 14.69 26.52 -4.97
C PHE A 310 16.14 26.52 -4.47
N ASP A 311 16.87 27.58 -4.79
CA ASP A 311 18.24 27.72 -4.35
C ASP A 311 18.27 28.24 -2.91
N LEU A 312 19.14 27.68 -2.08
CA LEU A 312 19.21 28.00 -0.65
C LEU A 312 20.66 28.29 -0.28
N ALA A 313 20.92 29.47 0.28
CA ALA A 313 22.24 29.89 0.75
C ALA A 313 23.40 29.70 -0.27
N GLY A 314 23.11 29.78 -1.57
CA GLY A 314 24.09 29.58 -2.64
C GLY A 314 24.21 28.14 -3.16
N ASN A 315 23.51 27.18 -2.53
CA ASN A 315 23.37 25.82 -3.04
C ASN A 315 22.22 25.73 -4.06
N GLU A 316 22.53 25.38 -5.32
CA GLU A 316 21.52 25.21 -6.39
C GLU A 316 20.60 24.04 -6.04
N ASN A 317 19.27 24.25 -6.07
CA ASN A 317 18.29 23.27 -5.57
C ASN A 317 18.48 22.88 -4.09
N GLY A 318 19.18 23.70 -3.31
CA GLY A 318 19.40 23.47 -1.89
C GLY A 318 18.13 23.49 -1.05
N GLY A 319 16.96 23.84 -1.58
CA GLY A 319 15.69 23.72 -0.88
C GLY A 319 14.58 23.10 -1.74
N SER A 320 13.65 22.39 -1.11
CA SER A 320 12.43 21.91 -1.77
C SER A 320 11.20 21.89 -0.87
N VAL A 321 10.03 22.08 -1.48
CA VAL A 321 8.72 21.86 -0.86
C VAL A 321 7.91 20.94 -1.75
N PHE A 322 7.31 19.91 -1.17
CA PHE A 322 6.53 18.90 -1.88
C PHE A 322 5.25 18.59 -1.12
N GLY A 323 4.14 18.43 -1.85
CA GLY A 323 2.87 18.01 -1.27
C GLY A 323 2.12 17.06 -2.19
N ALA A 324 1.37 16.14 -1.59
CA ALA A 324 0.46 15.27 -2.32
C ALA A 324 -0.83 15.02 -1.53
N VAL A 325 -1.92 14.81 -2.24
CA VAL A 325 -3.22 14.40 -1.71
C VAL A 325 -3.77 13.25 -2.53
N ASN A 326 -4.43 12.31 -1.88
CA ASN A 326 -5.04 11.15 -2.51
C ASN A 326 -6.45 10.91 -1.96
N LEU A 327 -7.36 10.56 -2.86
CA LEU A 327 -8.69 10.08 -2.55
C LEU A 327 -8.85 8.70 -3.19
N THR A 328 -9.16 7.69 -2.38
CA THR A 328 -9.44 6.33 -2.84
C THR A 328 -10.83 5.93 -2.35
N SER A 329 -11.64 5.34 -3.22
CA SER A 329 -12.91 4.69 -2.90
C SER A 329 -12.89 3.31 -3.54
N VAL A 330 -13.17 2.28 -2.74
CA VAL A 330 -13.16 0.87 -3.16
C VAL A 330 -14.50 0.28 -2.75
N GLY A 331 -15.21 -0.32 -3.70
CA GLY A 331 -16.49 -0.97 -3.43
C GLY A 331 -16.33 -2.40 -2.91
N ASN A 332 -17.42 -3.04 -2.50
CA ASN A 332 -17.41 -4.47 -2.18
C ASN A 332 -17.07 -5.30 -3.43
N TYR A 333 -16.20 -6.31 -3.31
CA TYR A 333 -15.83 -7.16 -4.44
C TYR A 333 -16.58 -8.50 -4.44
N GLU A 334 -16.64 -9.16 -5.60
CA GLU A 334 -17.06 -10.56 -5.71
C GLU A 334 -15.85 -11.53 -5.64
N ASP A 335 -16.04 -12.72 -5.09
CA ASP A 335 -15.03 -13.78 -5.13
C ASP A 335 -14.99 -14.48 -6.51
N GLY A 336 -14.20 -15.55 -6.65
CA GLY A 336 -14.11 -16.31 -7.90
C GLY A 336 -15.41 -17.04 -8.30
N ASP A 337 -16.31 -17.30 -7.35
CA ASP A 337 -17.61 -17.93 -7.60
C ASP A 337 -18.72 -16.91 -7.87
N GLY A 338 -18.42 -15.61 -7.81
CA GLY A 338 -19.38 -14.53 -7.99
C GLY A 338 -20.16 -14.18 -6.72
N THR A 339 -19.71 -14.65 -5.55
CA THR A 339 -20.32 -14.31 -4.26
C THR A 339 -19.80 -12.95 -3.81
N LEU A 340 -20.71 -12.02 -3.50
CA LEU A 340 -20.34 -10.71 -2.96
C LEU A 340 -19.71 -10.87 -1.57
N VAL A 341 -18.48 -10.41 -1.40
CA VAL A 341 -17.82 -10.32 -0.10
C VAL A 341 -18.20 -9.00 0.55
N ASN A 342 -19.22 -9.06 1.41
CA ASN A 342 -19.74 -7.89 2.11
C ASN A 342 -18.70 -7.23 3.03
N ASN A 343 -18.85 -5.92 3.25
CA ASN A 343 -17.97 -5.10 4.09
C ASN A 343 -16.52 -4.99 3.60
N SER A 344 -16.23 -5.36 2.35
CA SER A 344 -14.90 -5.21 1.74
C SER A 344 -14.64 -3.84 1.11
N TRP A 345 -15.62 -2.94 1.23
CA TRP A 345 -15.52 -1.54 0.81
C TRP A 345 -14.64 -0.73 1.76
N ARG A 346 -14.03 0.35 1.24
CA ARG A 346 -13.32 1.34 2.04
C ARG A 346 -13.25 2.68 1.33
N ASP A 347 -13.29 3.74 2.11
CA ASP A 347 -12.95 5.09 1.66
C ASP A 347 -11.68 5.55 2.36
N VAL A 348 -10.74 6.12 1.61
CA VAL A 348 -9.45 6.59 2.12
C VAL A 348 -9.20 8.02 1.64
N LYS A 349 -8.83 8.88 2.58
CA LYS A 349 -8.31 10.23 2.35
C LYS A 349 -6.91 10.28 2.92
N SER A 350 -5.92 10.58 2.09
CA SER A 350 -4.54 10.68 2.54
C SER A 350 -3.83 11.88 1.93
N GLY A 351 -2.80 12.38 2.58
CA GLY A 351 -1.96 13.43 2.06
C GLY A 351 -0.64 13.50 2.78
N LEU A 352 0.29 14.25 2.20
CA LEU A 352 1.60 14.49 2.77
C LEU A 352 2.09 15.89 2.42
N LEU A 353 2.97 16.41 3.27
CA LEU A 353 3.75 17.62 3.05
C LEU A 353 5.19 17.34 3.47
N LYS A 354 6.15 17.66 2.60
CA LYS A 354 7.58 17.51 2.87
C LYS A 354 8.32 18.81 2.54
N VAL A 355 9.28 19.18 3.39
CA VAL A 355 10.17 20.32 3.19
C VAL A 355 11.59 19.81 3.40
N SER A 356 12.48 20.05 2.44
CA SER A 356 13.90 19.72 2.55
C SER A 356 14.75 20.98 2.43
N LEU A 357 15.69 21.18 3.33
CA LEU A 357 16.58 22.34 3.38
C LEU A 357 18.02 21.86 3.53
N SER A 358 18.82 22.10 2.51
CA SER A 358 20.24 21.78 2.41
C SER A 358 21.04 23.04 2.03
N PRO A 359 21.36 23.93 2.99
CA PRO A 359 22.07 25.18 2.70
C PRO A 359 23.46 24.97 2.10
N ASN A 360 24.05 23.79 2.28
CA ASN A 360 25.29 23.32 1.65
C ASN A 360 25.32 21.79 1.63
N ASP A 361 26.42 21.19 1.17
CA ASP A 361 26.58 19.73 1.06
C ASP A 361 26.75 19.02 2.42
N GLU A 362 27.05 19.76 3.49
CA GLU A 362 27.29 19.18 4.82
C GLU A 362 26.04 19.11 5.69
N HIS A 363 25.07 20.00 5.47
CA HIS A 363 23.89 20.15 6.32
C HIS A 363 22.62 19.88 5.53
N ARG A 364 21.76 19.00 6.05
CA ARG A 364 20.43 18.75 5.50
C ARG A 364 19.39 18.62 6.62
N LEU A 365 18.25 19.28 6.45
CA LEU A 365 17.08 19.19 7.31
C LEU A 365 15.87 18.79 6.47
N ASP A 366 15.29 17.64 6.76
CA ASP A 366 14.04 17.17 6.16
C ASP A 366 12.92 17.20 7.21
N LEU A 367 11.83 17.90 6.89
CA LEU A 367 10.60 17.93 7.67
C LEU A 367 9.51 17.23 6.87
N GLY A 368 8.74 16.36 7.52
CA GLY A 368 7.68 15.60 6.86
C GLY A 368 6.42 15.50 7.71
N GLY A 369 5.26 15.56 7.06
CA GLY A 369 3.96 15.28 7.64
C GLY A 369 3.17 14.35 6.73
N VAL A 370 2.59 13.28 7.28
CA VAL A 370 1.69 12.35 6.58
C VAL A 370 0.37 12.28 7.32
N PHE A 371 -0.72 12.38 6.57
CA PHE A 371 -2.09 12.39 7.07
C PHE A 371 -2.87 11.28 6.38
N TYR A 372 -3.64 10.52 7.15
CA TYR A 372 -4.44 9.41 6.64
C TYR A 372 -5.73 9.30 7.44
N THR A 373 -6.85 9.15 6.76
CA THR A 373 -8.14 8.82 7.35
C THR A 373 -8.81 7.77 6.46
N THR A 374 -9.36 6.72 7.07
CA THR A 374 -10.14 5.73 6.36
C THR A 374 -11.43 5.40 7.10
N ASP A 375 -12.50 5.21 6.33
CA ASP A 375 -13.80 4.73 6.79
C ASP A 375 -14.05 3.35 6.16
N PHE A 376 -14.44 2.39 6.99
CA PHE A 376 -14.69 1.00 6.58
C PHE A 376 -15.61 0.31 7.61
N VAL A 377 -15.97 -0.95 7.36
CA VAL A 377 -16.69 -1.80 8.32
C VAL A 377 -15.86 -3.03 8.62
N ALA A 378 -15.52 -3.25 9.89
CA ALA A 378 -14.87 -4.49 10.34
C ALA A 378 -15.41 -4.95 11.69
N ASN A 379 -15.41 -6.27 11.91
CA ASN A 379 -15.92 -6.90 13.14
C ASN A 379 -17.35 -6.46 13.50
N PHE A 380 -18.23 -6.30 12.50
CA PHE A 380 -19.62 -5.83 12.65
C PHE A 380 -19.81 -4.34 13.00
N TYR A 381 -18.74 -3.53 13.06
CA TYR A 381 -18.82 -2.10 13.36
C TYR A 381 -18.34 -1.25 12.19
N GLY A 382 -18.97 -0.10 11.98
CA GLY A 382 -18.36 0.97 11.22
C GLY A 382 -17.15 1.48 11.99
N GLN A 383 -16.03 1.70 11.31
CA GLN A 383 -14.80 2.18 11.92
C GLN A 383 -14.23 3.33 11.12
N THR A 384 -13.76 4.35 11.84
CA THR A 384 -12.97 5.43 11.28
C THR A 384 -11.58 5.39 11.91
N VAL A 385 -10.54 5.17 11.11
CA VAL A 385 -9.15 5.23 11.57
C VAL A 385 -8.50 6.49 11.02
N THR A 386 -7.88 7.27 11.90
CA THR A 386 -7.07 8.44 11.55
C THR A 386 -5.63 8.25 12.01
N ASN A 387 -4.66 8.47 11.12
CA ASN A 387 -3.24 8.42 11.42
C ASN A 387 -2.55 9.72 10.99
N LYS A 388 -1.75 10.30 11.89
CA LYS A 388 -1.01 11.54 11.66
C LYS A 388 0.44 11.35 12.10
N THR A 389 1.34 11.46 11.15
CA THR A 389 2.78 11.21 11.34
C THR A 389 3.55 12.50 11.05
N PHE A 390 4.50 12.86 11.92
CA PHE A 390 5.39 14.01 11.74
C PHE A 390 6.83 13.58 11.96
N THR A 391 7.74 14.11 11.13
CA THR A 391 9.18 13.82 11.16
C THR A 391 9.99 15.10 11.08
N ALA A 392 11.12 15.09 11.78
CA ALA A 392 12.21 16.02 11.59
C ALA A 392 13.51 15.22 11.55
N LYS A 393 14.23 15.28 10.43
CA LYS A 393 15.48 14.56 10.21
C LYS A 393 16.57 15.56 9.89
N TYR A 394 17.66 15.52 10.64
CA TYR A 394 18.82 16.38 10.43
C TYR A 394 20.05 15.52 10.16
N ALA A 395 20.75 15.81 9.08
CA ALA A 395 22.02 15.20 8.74
C ALA A 395 23.13 16.25 8.76
N TYR A 396 24.24 15.91 9.41
CA TYR A 396 25.51 16.62 9.36
C TYR A 396 26.61 15.70 8.85
N THR A 397 27.00 15.89 7.60
CA THR A 397 27.94 15.06 6.85
C THR A 397 29.09 15.91 6.33
N PRO A 398 29.95 16.46 7.22
CA PRO A 398 31.13 17.21 6.79
C PRO A 398 32.10 16.30 6.02
N ASP A 399 33.07 16.89 5.31
CA ASP A 399 34.17 16.11 4.74
C ASP A 399 35.12 15.60 5.84
N SER A 400 34.67 14.55 6.54
CA SER A 400 35.35 13.93 7.67
C SER A 400 35.09 12.44 7.66
N ASN A 401 36.14 11.64 7.85
CA ASN A 401 35.99 10.21 8.02
C ASN A 401 35.41 9.85 9.40
N LEU A 402 35.34 10.79 10.35
CA LEU A 402 34.87 10.50 11.72
C LEU A 402 33.40 10.83 11.94
N ILE A 403 32.81 11.71 11.13
CA ILE A 403 31.49 12.29 11.39
C ILE A 403 30.59 12.12 10.17
N ASP A 404 29.48 11.42 10.39
CA ASP A 404 28.34 11.23 9.49
C ASP A 404 27.14 11.11 10.43
N LEU A 405 26.73 12.26 10.97
CA LEU A 405 25.81 12.37 12.10
C LEU A 405 24.39 12.52 11.57
N ARG A 406 23.48 11.65 12.01
CA ARG A 406 22.03 11.80 11.78
C ARG A 406 21.32 11.95 13.11
N VAL A 407 20.37 12.88 13.16
CA VAL A 407 19.50 13.13 14.31
C VAL A 407 18.07 13.15 13.78
N ASN A 408 17.28 12.17 14.17
CA ASN A 408 15.90 12.04 13.72
C ASN A 408 14.97 12.10 14.92
N GLY A 409 13.86 12.83 14.77
CA GLY A 409 12.78 12.88 15.75
C GLY A 409 11.44 12.72 15.06
N TYR A 410 10.50 12.07 15.73
CA TYR A 410 9.18 11.84 15.17
C TYR A 410 8.06 11.81 16.20
N LEU A 411 6.85 12.07 15.71
CA LEU A 411 5.59 11.98 16.44
C LEU A 411 4.60 11.23 15.56
N ASN A 412 3.82 10.32 16.14
CA ASN A 412 2.73 9.64 15.46
C ASN A 412 1.51 9.56 16.37
N ARG A 413 0.34 9.93 15.85
CA ARG A 413 -0.95 9.70 16.53
C ARG A 413 -1.83 8.86 15.64
N THR A 414 -2.19 7.67 16.10
CA THR A 414 -3.22 6.85 15.48
C THR A 414 -4.43 6.77 16.38
N GLN A 415 -5.61 7.05 15.85
CA GLN A 415 -6.89 6.97 16.55
C GLN A 415 -7.86 6.12 15.74
N SER A 416 -8.58 5.23 16.43
CA SER A 416 -9.67 4.46 15.86
C SER A 416 -10.96 4.73 16.63
N GLU A 417 -12.03 4.99 15.89
CA GLU A 417 -13.38 5.22 16.40
C GLU A 417 -14.32 4.13 15.87
N TRP A 418 -15.05 3.47 16.78
CA TRP A 418 -16.08 2.48 16.44
C TRP A 418 -17.46 3.12 16.46
N LYS A 419 -18.26 2.80 15.45
CA LYS A 419 -19.60 3.31 15.21
C LYS A 419 -20.55 2.14 15.00
N ALA A 420 -21.79 2.29 15.44
CA ALA A 420 -22.85 1.35 15.13
C ALA A 420 -22.93 1.12 13.61
N ASN A 421 -23.00 -0.14 13.19
CA ASN A 421 -23.25 -0.48 11.79
C ASN A 421 -24.75 -0.81 11.62
N PRO A 422 -25.55 0.10 11.04
CA PRO A 422 -26.98 -0.14 10.85
C PRO A 422 -27.28 -1.29 9.88
N GLY A 423 -26.32 -1.69 9.02
CA GLY A 423 -26.48 -2.79 8.06
C GLY A 423 -26.19 -4.18 8.62
N SER A 424 -25.86 -4.30 9.91
CA SER A 424 -25.64 -5.59 10.57
C SER A 424 -26.97 -6.24 10.96
N SER A 425 -27.16 -7.52 10.61
CA SER A 425 -28.32 -8.32 11.06
C SER A 425 -28.40 -8.49 12.58
N ILE A 426 -27.30 -8.18 13.29
CA ILE A 426 -27.22 -8.06 14.73
C ILE A 426 -26.90 -6.60 15.05
N VAL A 427 -27.87 -5.86 15.60
CA VAL A 427 -27.60 -4.51 16.14
C VAL A 427 -26.76 -4.66 17.41
N VAL A 428 -25.44 -4.73 17.25
CA VAL A 428 -24.49 -4.71 18.39
C VAL A 428 -24.07 -3.26 18.61
N THR A 429 -24.52 -2.65 19.71
CA THR A 429 -24.14 -1.28 20.10
C THR A 429 -23.02 -1.25 21.13
N THR A 430 -22.50 -2.40 21.52
CA THR A 430 -21.60 -2.51 22.69
C THR A 430 -20.34 -1.66 22.54
N TYR A 431 -19.68 -1.68 21.38
CA TYR A 431 -18.50 -0.85 21.10
C TYR A 431 -18.83 0.48 20.40
N ASP A 432 -20.12 0.84 20.25
CA ASP A 432 -20.51 2.10 19.63
C ASP A 432 -20.02 3.30 20.45
N GLY A 433 -19.32 4.22 19.78
CA GLY A 433 -18.64 5.35 20.38
C GLY A 433 -17.33 4.98 21.10
N ARG A 434 -16.80 3.77 20.96
CA ARG A 434 -15.45 3.42 21.47
C ARG A 434 -14.40 4.19 20.68
N VAL A 435 -13.43 4.74 21.40
CA VAL A 435 -12.28 5.45 20.83
C VAL A 435 -11.01 4.92 21.47
N MET A 436 -10.05 4.49 20.66
CA MET A 436 -8.71 4.09 21.09
C MET A 436 -7.67 4.97 20.38
N THR A 437 -6.70 5.46 21.13
CA THR A 437 -5.63 6.32 20.64
C THR A 437 -4.28 5.76 21.05
N THR A 438 -3.30 5.85 20.16
CA THR A 438 -1.88 5.61 20.48
C THR A 438 -1.07 6.78 19.99
N ASP A 439 -0.37 7.43 20.93
CA ASP A 439 0.59 8.48 20.69
C ASP A 439 2.01 7.92 20.83
N SER A 440 2.76 7.93 19.74
CA SER A 440 4.16 7.49 19.70
C SER A 440 5.08 8.69 19.50
N LEU A 441 6.02 8.89 20.42
CA LEU A 441 7.12 9.85 20.31
C LEU A 441 8.43 9.06 20.25
N GLY A 442 9.34 9.45 19.37
CA GLY A 442 10.67 8.85 19.39
C GLY A 442 11.74 9.69 18.71
N PHE A 443 12.98 9.28 18.93
CA PHE A 443 14.14 9.86 18.29
C PHE A 443 15.26 8.83 18.15
N ASP A 444 16.16 9.09 17.21
CA ASP A 444 17.45 8.42 17.11
C ASP A 444 18.56 9.43 16.83
N VAL A 445 19.76 9.08 17.29
CA VAL A 445 21.00 9.79 16.99
C VAL A 445 22.03 8.76 16.58
N THR A 446 22.50 8.84 15.34
CA THR A 446 23.48 7.90 14.78
C THR A 446 24.70 8.64 14.28
N ASN A 447 25.86 8.01 14.38
CA ASN A 447 27.08 8.49 13.74
C ASN A 447 27.80 7.32 13.07
N THR A 448 28.36 7.58 11.88
CA THR A 448 29.28 6.65 11.23
C THR A 448 30.69 7.21 11.22
N SER A 449 31.66 6.41 11.68
CA SER A 449 33.08 6.69 11.56
C SER A 449 33.78 5.65 10.69
N ARG A 450 34.81 6.05 9.96
CA ARG A 450 35.53 5.26 8.95
C ARG A 450 37.04 5.43 9.15
N TRP A 451 37.79 4.35 9.00
CA TRP A 451 39.24 4.32 9.01
C TRP A 451 39.75 3.38 7.93
N ASP A 452 40.73 3.85 7.17
CA ASP A 452 41.44 3.04 6.18
C ASP A 452 42.86 2.82 6.68
N PHE A 453 43.22 1.55 6.85
CA PHE A 453 44.56 1.09 7.18
C PHE A 453 45.13 0.32 5.97
N ASP A 454 46.44 0.10 5.92
CA ASP A 454 47.07 -0.62 4.81
C ASP A 454 46.52 -2.06 4.70
N GLY A 455 45.67 -2.31 3.69
CA GLY A 455 44.98 -3.58 3.46
C GLY A 455 43.71 -3.85 4.28
N TYR A 456 43.27 -2.91 5.14
CA TYR A 456 42.09 -3.08 6.00
C TYR A 456 41.21 -1.83 6.04
N GLY A 457 39.90 -1.98 5.87
CA GLY A 457 38.92 -0.92 6.11
C GLY A 457 38.13 -1.19 7.38
N LEU A 458 37.91 -0.18 8.21
CA LEU A 458 37.01 -0.24 9.36
C LEU A 458 35.94 0.84 9.23
N LYS A 459 34.68 0.43 9.25
CA LYS A 459 33.52 1.30 9.43
C LYS A 459 32.88 1.00 10.78
N LEU A 460 32.49 2.02 11.54
CA LEU A 460 31.81 1.90 12.83
C LEU A 460 30.52 2.72 12.79
N ASP A 461 29.38 2.04 12.86
CA ASP A 461 28.06 2.62 13.03
C ASP A 461 27.68 2.55 14.51
N TYR A 462 27.36 3.68 15.15
CA TYR A 462 26.99 3.68 16.56
C TYR A 462 25.99 4.79 16.86
N GLY A 463 25.20 4.59 17.91
CA GLY A 463 24.15 5.53 18.22
C GLY A 463 23.27 5.13 19.39
N VAL A 464 22.24 5.94 19.58
CA VAL A 464 21.18 5.72 20.54
C VAL A 464 19.83 5.92 19.87
N GLU A 465 18.82 5.19 20.32
CA GLU A 465 17.42 5.43 19.94
C GLU A 465 16.51 5.30 21.15
N TYR A 466 15.38 5.97 21.10
CA TYR A 466 14.33 5.87 22.11
C TYR A 466 12.97 6.08 21.49
N TYR A 467 11.99 5.30 21.90
CA TYR A 467 10.58 5.57 21.62
C TYR A 467 9.71 5.32 22.85
N ARG A 468 8.60 6.04 22.91
CA ARG A 468 7.55 5.92 23.91
C ARG A 468 6.20 5.87 23.20
N ASP A 469 5.38 4.89 23.56
CA ASP A 469 3.98 4.76 23.17
C ASP A 469 3.10 5.05 24.38
N ASP A 470 2.15 5.96 24.22
CA ASP A 470 1.10 6.29 25.17
C ASP A 470 -0.23 5.81 24.59
N PHE A 471 -0.77 4.73 25.16
CA PHE A 471 -2.03 4.13 24.76
C PHE A 471 -3.14 4.63 25.68
N SER A 472 -4.23 5.10 25.09
CA SER A 472 -5.43 5.47 25.84
C SER A 472 -6.72 5.03 25.14
N GLY A 473 -7.73 4.68 25.93
CA GLY A 473 -9.06 4.32 25.47
C GLY A 473 -10.15 5.04 26.25
N ASN A 474 -11.28 5.35 25.62
CA ASN A 474 -12.45 5.77 26.40
C ASN A 474 -13.09 4.56 27.12
N SER A 475 -13.87 4.82 28.16
CA SER A 475 -14.47 3.78 29.03
C SER A 475 -15.61 2.97 28.38
N LYS A 476 -15.73 2.99 27.05
CA LYS A 476 -16.80 2.29 26.32
C LYS A 476 -16.44 0.82 26.13
N ALA A 477 -17.29 -0.05 26.69
CA ALA A 477 -17.19 -1.50 26.67
C ALA A 477 -15.83 -2.03 27.16
N ASP A 478 -15.40 -1.48 28.30
CA ASP A 478 -14.22 -1.91 29.05
C ASP A 478 -13.00 -2.06 28.14
N ALA A 479 -12.67 -0.99 27.38
CA ALA A 479 -11.43 -0.94 26.62
C ALA A 479 -10.23 -1.21 27.53
N ASN A 480 -9.13 -1.74 26.94
CA ASN A 480 -7.87 -1.90 27.66
C ASN A 480 -7.54 -0.60 28.44
N PRO A 481 -7.03 -0.74 29.67
CA PRO A 481 -6.65 0.40 30.49
C PRO A 481 -5.55 1.20 29.81
N ASP A 482 -5.53 2.49 30.13
CA ASP A 482 -4.49 3.40 29.66
C ASP A 482 -3.11 2.91 30.14
N GLY A 483 -2.09 3.10 29.31
CA GLY A 483 -0.75 2.66 29.66
C GLY A 483 0.33 3.22 28.75
N VAL A 484 1.51 3.37 29.34
CA VAL A 484 2.70 3.90 28.68
C VAL A 484 3.73 2.80 28.59
N SER A 485 4.32 2.63 27.41
CA SER A 485 5.49 1.78 27.23
C SER A 485 6.60 2.54 26.52
N GLY A 486 7.85 2.23 26.83
CA GLY A 486 9.01 2.84 26.19
C GLY A 486 10.14 1.85 26.00
N VAL A 487 10.92 2.03 24.94
CA VAL A 487 12.16 1.28 24.72
C VAL A 487 13.22 2.26 24.29
N GLY A 488 14.33 2.28 25.03
CA GLY A 488 15.55 3.00 24.69
C GLY A 488 16.71 2.04 24.54
N GLY A 489 17.64 2.33 23.63
CA GLY A 489 18.82 1.48 23.48
C GLY A 489 20.01 2.21 22.89
N GLY A 490 21.19 1.71 23.24
CA GLY A 490 22.46 2.09 22.63
C GLY A 490 23.01 0.95 21.80
N PHE A 491 23.64 1.27 20.68
CA PHE A 491 24.18 0.27 19.77
C PHE A 491 25.52 0.66 19.18
N VAL A 492 26.26 -0.38 18.76
CA VAL A 492 27.49 -0.27 17.98
C VAL A 492 27.60 -1.45 17.03
N GLN A 493 28.01 -1.19 15.80
CA GLN A 493 28.31 -2.17 14.76
C GLN A 493 29.61 -1.78 14.09
N GLY A 494 30.57 -2.69 14.03
CA GLY A 494 31.80 -2.53 13.26
C GLY A 494 31.75 -3.37 12.01
N THR A 495 32.18 -2.84 10.87
CA THR A 495 32.44 -3.59 9.63
C THR A 495 33.93 -3.53 9.35
N LEU A 496 34.61 -4.65 9.55
CA LEU A 496 36.02 -4.82 9.23
C LEU A 496 36.16 -5.55 7.89
N SER A 497 36.68 -4.86 6.88
CA SER A 497 36.91 -5.40 5.53
C SER A 497 38.40 -5.67 5.32
N ALA A 498 38.75 -6.88 4.87
CA ALA A 498 40.12 -7.31 4.62
C ALA A 498 40.19 -8.23 3.40
N GLY A 499 40.66 -7.69 2.27
CA GLY A 499 40.65 -8.41 0.98
C GLY A 499 39.25 -8.89 0.61
N MET A 500 39.08 -10.21 0.47
CA MET A 500 37.78 -10.82 0.15
C MET A 500 36.84 -11.00 1.35
N PHE A 501 37.27 -10.72 2.58
CA PHE A 501 36.51 -11.00 3.80
C PHE A 501 35.92 -9.74 4.43
N GLU A 502 34.73 -9.87 5.01
CA GLU A 502 34.11 -8.89 5.89
C GLU A 502 33.71 -9.55 7.20
N PHE A 503 34.09 -8.93 8.31
CA PHE A 503 33.69 -9.33 9.66
C PHE A 503 32.89 -8.19 10.29
N ILE A 504 31.66 -8.50 10.70
CA ILE A 504 30.68 -7.50 11.14
C ILE A 504 30.15 -7.85 12.53
N PRO A 505 30.89 -7.52 13.61
CA PRO A 505 30.37 -7.62 14.97
C PRO A 505 29.45 -6.44 15.30
N ALA A 506 28.33 -6.72 15.94
CA ALA A 506 27.41 -5.73 16.45
C ALA A 506 26.89 -6.09 17.84
N LEU A 507 26.61 -5.07 18.64
CA LEU A 507 26.10 -5.19 19.99
C LEU A 507 25.08 -4.11 20.25
N ARG A 508 23.95 -4.52 20.82
CA ARG A 508 22.88 -3.62 21.23
C ARG A 508 22.50 -3.86 22.68
N TYR A 509 22.30 -2.77 23.42
CA TYR A 509 21.82 -2.77 24.80
C TYR A 509 20.54 -1.96 24.88
N ASP A 510 19.43 -2.64 25.18
CA ASP A 510 18.10 -2.05 25.28
C ASP A 510 17.59 -2.06 26.72
N ILE A 511 16.84 -1.03 27.07
CA ILE A 511 16.06 -0.88 28.29
C ILE A 511 14.63 -0.65 27.86
N TYR A 512 13.70 -1.46 28.38
CA TYR A 512 12.29 -1.21 28.21
C TYR A 512 11.64 -0.83 29.55
N THR A 513 10.68 0.08 29.47
CA THR A 513 9.92 0.59 30.60
C THR A 513 8.43 0.41 30.36
N MET A 514 7.67 0.10 31.39
CA MET A 514 6.21 0.01 31.31
C MET A 514 5.54 0.58 32.56
N ASP A 515 4.54 1.42 32.34
CA ASP A 515 3.71 2.06 33.35
C ASP A 515 2.24 1.90 32.99
N SER A 516 1.44 1.31 33.88
CA SER A 516 -0.02 1.25 33.75
C SER A 516 -0.66 0.86 35.08
N SER A 517 -1.88 1.34 35.31
CA SER A 517 -2.71 0.95 36.43
C SER A 517 -4.15 0.66 36.00
N GLY A 518 -4.82 -0.23 36.72
CA GLY A 518 -6.20 -0.61 36.42
C GLY A 518 -6.79 -1.61 37.39
N THR A 519 -8.11 -1.80 37.33
CA THR A 519 -8.85 -2.73 38.18
C THR A 519 -9.44 -3.85 37.34
N THR A 520 -9.20 -5.11 37.71
CA THR A 520 -9.87 -6.24 37.07
C THR A 520 -11.38 -6.20 37.34
N GLY A 521 -12.22 -6.18 36.29
CA GLY A 521 -13.66 -6.39 36.43
C GLY A 521 -13.98 -7.75 37.07
N ASN A 522 -15.20 -7.91 37.61
CA ASN A 522 -15.65 -9.07 38.39
C ASN A 522 -15.27 -10.43 37.75
N VAL A 523 -14.18 -11.03 38.22
CA VAL A 523 -13.87 -12.44 37.94
C VAL A 523 -14.86 -13.28 38.74
N PRO A 524 -15.68 -14.14 38.10
CA PRO A 524 -16.64 -14.98 38.81
C PRO A 524 -15.95 -15.83 39.89
N GLU A 525 -16.45 -15.83 41.14
CA GLU A 525 -15.87 -16.55 42.30
C GLU A 525 -15.63 -18.06 42.04
N ASN A 526 -16.36 -18.63 41.08
CA ASN A 526 -16.32 -20.04 40.69
C ASN A 526 -15.05 -20.49 39.95
N TYR A 527 -14.15 -19.57 39.53
CA TYR A 527 -12.84 -19.95 38.98
C TYR A 527 -11.92 -20.56 40.06
N TRP A 528 -11.95 -19.99 41.28
CA TRP A 528 -11.02 -20.36 42.34
C TRP A 528 -11.49 -21.56 43.16
N THR A 529 -12.80 -21.83 43.22
CA THR A 529 -13.31 -23.10 43.79
C THR A 529 -12.88 -24.31 42.94
N ILE A 530 -12.67 -24.11 41.63
CA ILE A 530 -12.12 -25.14 40.74
C ILE A 530 -10.61 -25.29 40.99
N GLN A 531 -9.83 -24.22 41.13
CA GLN A 531 -8.37 -24.31 41.35
C GLN A 531 -7.98 -24.84 42.74
N ASP A 532 -8.71 -24.48 43.80
CA ASP A 532 -8.50 -25.03 45.16
C ASP A 532 -8.84 -26.53 45.25
N HIS A 533 -9.72 -27.04 44.37
CA HIS A 533 -10.04 -28.47 44.30
C HIS A 533 -9.07 -29.29 43.43
N LEU A 534 -8.14 -28.64 42.71
CA LEU A 534 -7.27 -29.27 41.70
C LEU A 534 -5.85 -29.58 42.18
N THR A 535 -5.45 -29.17 43.38
CA THR A 535 -4.08 -29.39 43.91
C THR A 535 -3.90 -30.74 44.63
N GLY A 536 -4.89 -31.62 44.61
CA GLY A 536 -4.92 -32.90 45.34
C GLY A 536 -4.96 -34.17 44.48
N SER A 537 -3.80 -34.82 44.34
CA SER A 537 -3.57 -36.27 44.11
C SER A 537 -3.41 -36.83 42.67
N THR A 538 -2.23 -37.44 42.50
CA THR A 538 -1.77 -38.62 41.71
C THR A 538 -2.29 -38.95 40.30
N ARG A 539 -1.30 -39.04 39.39
CA ARG A 539 -1.16 -39.63 38.04
C ARG A 539 -2.12 -40.75 37.63
N ASP A 540 -2.90 -40.55 36.56
CA ASP A 540 -2.82 -41.34 35.32
C ASP A 540 -3.78 -40.82 34.21
N THR A 541 -3.27 -40.84 32.97
CA THR A 541 -3.85 -40.65 31.61
C THR A 541 -5.36 -40.42 31.42
N LEU A 542 -5.75 -39.40 30.61
CA LEU A 542 -7.05 -39.42 29.91
C LEU A 542 -7.08 -38.72 28.53
N THR A 543 -7.43 -39.54 27.54
CA THR A 543 -7.90 -39.26 26.17
C THR A 543 -9.28 -38.56 26.14
N ARG A 544 -9.50 -37.72 25.10
CA ARG A 544 -10.74 -36.97 24.78
C ARG A 544 -12.04 -37.80 24.92
N PRO A 545 -13.15 -37.17 25.38
CA PRO A 545 -14.38 -37.28 24.58
C PRO A 545 -15.20 -35.98 24.45
N SER A 546 -15.83 -35.87 23.29
CA SER A 546 -16.82 -34.90 22.85
C SER A 546 -18.18 -35.07 23.55
N ASN A 547 -18.86 -33.95 23.79
CA ASN A 547 -20.30 -33.80 24.07
C ASN A 547 -20.81 -34.42 25.39
N ALA A 548 -20.80 -33.63 26.47
CA ALA A 548 -21.67 -33.88 27.62
C ALA A 548 -22.21 -32.56 28.21
N ILE A 549 -23.53 -32.48 28.27
CA ILE A 549 -24.31 -31.48 28.99
C ILE A 549 -23.88 -31.49 30.47
N LEU A 550 -23.67 -30.31 31.04
CA LEU A 550 -23.26 -30.08 32.43
C LEU A 550 -24.23 -30.75 33.42
N ASN A 551 -23.85 -31.93 33.91
CA ASN A 551 -24.37 -32.51 35.15
C ASN A 551 -23.24 -32.54 36.19
N ASN A 552 -23.58 -32.05 37.37
CA ASN A 552 -22.71 -31.45 38.38
C ASN A 552 -21.86 -32.44 39.21
N THR A 553 -21.19 -33.44 38.61
CA THR A 553 -20.45 -34.43 39.43
C THR A 553 -19.26 -35.16 38.79
N THR A 554 -18.57 -34.59 37.79
CA THR A 554 -17.39 -35.25 37.19
C THR A 554 -16.11 -34.50 37.56
N ARG A 555 -15.30 -35.08 38.46
CA ARG A 555 -13.98 -34.56 38.85
C ARG A 555 -12.98 -34.82 37.72
N TYR A 556 -12.37 -33.76 37.20
CA TYR A 556 -11.22 -33.82 36.30
C TYR A 556 -9.96 -33.63 37.12
N THR A 557 -8.99 -34.56 37.01
CA THR A 557 -7.66 -34.42 37.62
C THR A 557 -6.70 -33.91 36.56
N VAL A 558 -6.17 -32.70 36.73
CA VAL A 558 -5.16 -32.10 35.84
C VAL A 558 -3.79 -32.22 36.49
N THR A 559 -2.85 -32.84 35.78
CA THR A 559 -1.41 -32.81 36.08
C THR A 559 -0.85 -31.42 35.78
N GLU A 560 -0.29 -30.78 36.81
CA GLU A 560 0.60 -29.59 36.82
C GLU A 560 0.14 -28.37 36.00
N THR A 561 -0.19 -27.25 36.66
CA THR A 561 -0.34 -25.94 35.99
C THR A 561 1.04 -25.36 35.67
N PRO A 562 1.49 -25.29 34.40
CA PRO A 562 2.77 -24.69 34.02
C PRO A 562 2.64 -23.19 33.69
N PHE A 563 1.46 -22.59 33.89
CA PHE A 563 1.10 -21.29 33.34
C PHE A 563 1.36 -20.14 34.33
N ASP A 564 1.93 -19.04 33.84
CA ASP A 564 2.01 -17.76 34.54
C ASP A 564 0.57 -17.23 34.74
N ALA A 565 -0.01 -17.49 35.91
CA ALA A 565 -1.44 -17.29 36.17
C ALA A 565 -1.88 -15.81 36.02
N PRO A 566 -3.09 -15.54 35.47
CA PRO A 566 -3.62 -14.18 35.33
C PRO A 566 -3.83 -13.52 36.70
N TRP A 567 -3.69 -12.20 36.74
CA TRP A 567 -3.65 -11.43 37.99
C TRP A 567 -5.04 -10.97 38.46
N ARG A 568 -5.28 -10.88 39.78
CA ARG A 568 -6.57 -10.46 40.39
C ARG A 568 -6.37 -9.24 41.28
N GLY A 569 -7.10 -8.15 41.02
CA GLY A 569 -7.15 -6.96 41.88
C GLY A 569 -6.88 -5.64 41.15
N ASP A 570 -6.45 -4.63 41.91
CA ASP A 570 -5.94 -3.34 41.39
C ASP A 570 -4.44 -3.44 41.11
N PHE A 571 -4.02 -3.41 39.86
CA PHE A 571 -2.60 -3.44 39.53
C PHE A 571 -2.06 -2.03 39.36
N ASP A 572 -0.81 -1.88 39.76
CA ASP A 572 0.03 -0.71 39.53
C ASP A 572 1.43 -1.25 39.19
N ILE A 573 1.80 -1.14 37.92
CA ILE A 573 3.09 -1.64 37.41
C ILE A 573 3.91 -0.44 36.97
N ASP A 574 5.11 -0.33 37.55
CA ASP A 574 6.22 0.49 37.09
C ASP A 574 7.45 -0.42 37.03
N GLU A 575 7.86 -0.83 35.83
CA GLU A 575 9.02 -1.71 35.64
C GLU A 575 10.01 -1.20 34.60
N ALA A 576 11.30 -1.47 34.84
CA ALA A 576 12.38 -1.28 33.89
C ALA A 576 13.25 -2.54 33.81
N LYS A 577 13.44 -3.09 32.62
CA LYS A 577 14.23 -4.31 32.36
C LYS A 577 15.17 -4.08 31.17
N PHE A 578 16.31 -4.78 31.17
CA PHE A 578 17.35 -4.60 30.16
C PHE A 578 17.64 -5.89 29.38
N LYS A 579 18.11 -5.74 28.15
CA LYS A 579 18.54 -6.85 27.29
C LYS A 579 19.78 -6.49 26.49
N LEU A 580 20.70 -7.43 26.39
CA LEU A 580 21.85 -7.38 25.49
C LEU A 580 21.60 -8.30 24.30
N SER A 581 21.76 -7.78 23.09
CA SER A 581 21.48 -8.50 21.83
C SER A 581 22.72 -8.44 20.92
N PRO A 582 23.58 -9.49 20.93
CA PRO A 582 24.71 -9.58 20.03
C PRO A 582 24.29 -10.02 18.61
N LYS A 583 25.02 -9.54 17.60
CA LYS A 583 24.94 -10.02 16.22
C LYS A 583 26.34 -10.09 15.63
N VAL A 584 26.63 -11.14 14.88
CA VAL A 584 27.93 -11.32 14.21
C VAL A 584 27.70 -11.86 12.83
N THR A 585 28.16 -11.13 11.81
CA THR A 585 28.16 -11.59 10.42
C THR A 585 29.58 -11.78 9.92
N LEU A 586 29.81 -12.90 9.21
CA LEU A 586 31.02 -13.17 8.45
C LEU A 586 30.63 -13.30 6.99
N ALA A 587 31.20 -12.48 6.12
CA ALA A 587 30.98 -12.54 4.68
C ALA A 587 32.30 -12.71 3.93
N ALA A 588 32.24 -13.34 2.77
CA ALA A 588 33.36 -13.50 1.86
C ALA A 588 32.91 -13.33 0.40
N LYS A 589 33.71 -12.64 -0.39
CA LYS A 589 33.56 -12.51 -1.86
C LYS A 589 34.66 -13.32 -2.56
N PRO A 590 34.60 -14.68 -2.57
CA PRO A 590 35.62 -15.52 -3.19
C PRO A 590 35.77 -15.29 -4.70
N LEU A 591 34.71 -14.81 -5.34
CA LEU A 591 34.67 -14.41 -6.73
C LEU A 591 33.91 -13.09 -6.79
N GLU A 592 34.23 -12.20 -7.73
CA GLU A 592 33.56 -10.89 -7.81
C GLU A 592 32.05 -10.97 -7.98
N TRP A 593 31.57 -12.05 -8.62
CA TRP A 593 30.15 -12.28 -8.85
C TRP A 593 29.49 -13.09 -7.74
N LEU A 594 30.21 -13.58 -6.73
CA LEU A 594 29.70 -14.45 -5.66
C LEU A 594 30.10 -13.93 -4.28
N GLN A 595 29.12 -13.55 -3.47
CA GLN A 595 29.29 -13.32 -2.03
C GLN A 595 28.61 -14.45 -1.26
N VAL A 596 29.26 -14.97 -0.22
CA VAL A 596 28.68 -15.91 0.75
C VAL A 596 28.77 -15.29 2.13
N TYR A 597 27.79 -15.56 2.99
CA TYR A 597 27.80 -15.04 4.35
C TYR A 597 27.14 -15.98 5.35
N GLY A 598 27.51 -15.82 6.61
CA GLY A 598 26.89 -16.46 7.76
C GLY A 598 26.70 -15.45 8.89
N THR A 599 25.53 -15.47 9.52
CA THR A 599 25.15 -14.55 10.59
C THR A 599 24.65 -15.34 11.80
N TYR A 600 25.18 -15.03 12.98
CA TYR A 600 24.55 -15.35 14.26
C TYR A 600 23.88 -14.09 14.80
N GLU A 601 22.67 -14.21 15.31
CA GLU A 601 21.92 -13.07 15.83
C GLU A 601 21.07 -13.42 17.05
N GLU A 602 20.94 -12.45 17.95
CA GLU A 602 19.95 -12.43 19.03
C GLU A 602 19.08 -11.17 18.91
N SER A 603 17.79 -11.30 19.22
CA SER A 603 16.83 -10.21 19.27
C SER A 603 15.81 -10.45 20.38
N PHE A 604 15.10 -9.41 20.79
CA PHE A 604 14.03 -9.53 21.77
C PHE A 604 12.90 -8.53 21.49
N ARG A 605 11.74 -8.80 22.07
CA ARG A 605 10.58 -7.90 22.09
C ARG A 605 10.01 -7.84 23.50
N ALA A 606 9.83 -6.63 24.03
CA ALA A 606 9.09 -6.44 25.27
C ALA A 606 7.59 -6.73 25.05
N PRO A 607 6.88 -7.28 26.05
CA PRO A 607 5.42 -7.36 25.98
C PRO A 607 4.82 -5.95 25.82
N THR A 608 3.62 -5.86 25.26
CA THR A 608 2.91 -4.58 25.06
C THR A 608 1.89 -4.32 26.15
N VAL A 609 1.48 -3.06 26.31
CA VAL A 609 0.36 -2.66 27.20
C VAL A 609 -0.91 -3.45 26.88
N ASN A 610 -1.19 -3.68 25.60
CA ASN A 610 -2.36 -4.45 25.16
C ASN A 610 -2.31 -5.95 25.53
N GLU A 611 -1.11 -6.53 25.68
CA GLU A 611 -0.91 -7.91 26.09
C GLU A 611 -0.90 -8.04 27.63
N MET A 612 -0.16 -7.19 28.33
CA MET A 612 0.00 -7.28 29.79
C MET A 612 -1.24 -6.83 30.55
N PHE A 613 -1.97 -5.85 30.04
CA PHE A 613 -3.11 -5.26 30.73
C PHE A 613 -4.43 -5.52 30.01
N PHE A 614 -4.51 -6.64 29.27
CA PHE A 614 -5.73 -7.05 28.61
C PHE A 614 -6.89 -7.15 29.61
N GLY A 615 -8.02 -6.51 29.32
CA GLY A 615 -9.11 -6.36 30.28
C GLY A 615 -10.46 -6.13 29.62
N GLY A 616 -11.53 -6.36 30.40
CA GLY A 616 -12.91 -6.06 29.99
C GLY A 616 -13.76 -7.30 29.67
N SER A 617 -14.91 -7.06 29.01
CA SER A 617 -15.88 -8.08 28.64
C SER A 617 -16.19 -8.07 27.14
N HIS A 618 -16.46 -9.24 26.57
CA HIS A 618 -16.80 -9.37 25.16
C HIS A 618 -18.25 -8.95 24.86
N GLY A 619 -18.41 -8.02 23.93
CA GLY A 619 -19.67 -7.30 23.73
C GLY A 619 -20.78 -7.99 22.93
N SER A 620 -20.60 -9.23 22.46
CA SER A 620 -21.52 -9.89 21.49
C SER A 620 -22.39 -11.02 22.08
N GLY A 621 -22.84 -10.88 23.33
CA GLY A 621 -23.71 -11.88 23.99
C GLY A 621 -23.00 -13.18 24.41
N VAL A 622 -21.69 -13.30 24.16
CA VAL A 622 -20.81 -14.32 24.73
C VAL A 622 -20.23 -13.77 26.03
N ASN A 623 -20.46 -14.44 27.16
CA ASN A 623 -19.83 -14.11 28.44
C ASN A 623 -18.35 -14.50 28.40
N ALA A 624 -17.51 -13.66 27.78
CA ALA A 624 -16.05 -13.77 27.81
C ALA A 624 -15.44 -12.63 28.63
N SER A 625 -14.66 -12.96 29.66
CA SER A 625 -13.93 -12.01 30.50
C SER A 625 -12.45 -12.00 30.11
N PHE A 626 -11.89 -10.81 29.94
CA PHE A 626 -10.47 -10.63 29.61
C PHE A 626 -9.68 -10.26 30.87
N LEU A 627 -8.56 -10.96 31.08
CA LEU A 627 -7.76 -10.85 32.30
C LEU A 627 -6.34 -10.37 31.99
N PRO A 628 -5.80 -9.46 32.81
CA PRO A 628 -4.45 -8.95 32.62
C PRO A 628 -3.43 -10.00 33.08
N ASN A 629 -2.26 -9.98 32.46
CA ASN A 629 -1.09 -10.73 32.87
C ASN A 629 0.15 -9.83 32.93
N PRO A 630 0.38 -9.12 34.04
CA PRO A 630 1.58 -8.32 34.23
C PRO A 630 2.85 -9.16 34.46
N ALA A 631 2.75 -10.49 34.51
CA ALA A 631 3.91 -11.38 34.69
C ALA A 631 4.59 -11.78 33.37
N LEU A 632 4.10 -11.30 32.22
CA LEU A 632 4.67 -11.62 30.92
C LEU A 632 6.17 -11.29 30.85
N ARG A 633 6.93 -12.25 30.35
CA ARG A 633 8.36 -12.10 30.05
C ARG A 633 8.54 -11.66 28.59
N PRO A 634 9.60 -10.90 28.29
CA PRO A 634 9.97 -10.58 26.91
C PRO A 634 10.19 -11.83 26.05
N GLU A 635 9.73 -11.76 24.80
CA GLU A 635 10.04 -12.76 23.78
C GLU A 635 11.51 -12.61 23.39
N GLU A 636 12.27 -13.70 23.39
CA GLU A 636 13.68 -13.70 23.04
C GLU A 636 13.92 -14.66 21.89
N ALA A 637 14.64 -14.22 20.86
CA ALA A 637 14.93 -15.05 19.73
C ALA A 637 16.42 -15.06 19.41
N LYS A 638 16.94 -16.22 19.02
CA LYS A 638 18.33 -16.39 18.59
C LYS A 638 18.44 -17.37 17.44
N GLY A 639 19.36 -17.13 16.53
CA GLY A 639 19.38 -17.91 15.30
C GLY A 639 20.63 -17.78 14.46
N TRP A 640 20.62 -18.56 13.40
CA TRP A 640 21.64 -18.57 12.35
C TRP A 640 20.99 -18.30 11.00
N GLU A 641 21.70 -17.55 10.16
CA GLU A 641 21.40 -17.36 8.76
C GLU A 641 22.65 -17.64 7.94
N PHE A 642 22.52 -18.39 6.84
CA PHE A 642 23.58 -18.58 5.86
C PHE A 642 23.03 -18.24 4.49
N GLY A 643 23.75 -17.40 3.74
CA GLY A 643 23.28 -16.96 2.43
C GLY A 643 24.38 -16.86 1.39
N ALA A 644 23.94 -16.79 0.14
CA ALA A 644 24.78 -16.52 -1.01
C ALA A 644 24.08 -15.52 -1.92
N ASN A 645 24.84 -14.51 -2.34
CA ASN A 645 24.42 -13.52 -3.31
C ASN A 645 25.26 -13.65 -4.58
N ILE A 646 24.61 -13.58 -5.74
CA ILE A 646 25.22 -13.66 -7.05
C ILE A 646 24.80 -12.44 -7.87
N LEU A 647 25.77 -11.69 -8.38
CA LEU A 647 25.58 -10.61 -9.33
C LEU A 647 26.48 -10.84 -10.52
N ARG A 648 25.89 -11.02 -11.70
CA ARG A 648 26.66 -11.25 -12.93
C ARG A 648 26.02 -10.51 -14.09
N ASN A 649 26.83 -9.76 -14.82
CA ASN A 649 26.43 -9.15 -16.08
C ASN A 649 27.12 -9.88 -17.23
N GLY A 650 26.59 -9.79 -18.46
CA GLY A 650 27.29 -10.28 -19.63
C GLY A 650 27.30 -11.82 -19.78
N ILE A 651 26.27 -12.52 -19.33
CA ILE A 651 26.16 -13.99 -19.36
C ILE A 651 26.00 -14.49 -20.81
N PHE A 652 24.99 -14.01 -21.52
CA PHE A 652 24.68 -14.38 -22.91
C PHE A 652 24.81 -13.18 -23.86
N THR A 653 24.46 -11.97 -23.42
CA THR A 653 24.67 -10.73 -24.17
C THR A 653 25.41 -9.70 -23.32
N PRO A 654 26.16 -8.74 -23.88
CA PRO A 654 26.93 -7.76 -23.10
C PRO A 654 26.09 -6.91 -22.14
N ASP A 655 24.79 -6.77 -22.42
CA ASP A 655 23.86 -5.90 -21.69
C ASP A 655 22.95 -6.68 -20.72
N ASP A 656 23.08 -8.01 -20.63
CA ASP A 656 22.25 -8.79 -19.71
C ASP A 656 22.78 -8.76 -18.27
N ALA A 657 21.88 -9.01 -17.33
CA ALA A 657 22.14 -8.98 -15.90
C ALA A 657 21.37 -10.09 -15.18
N LEU A 658 22.08 -10.93 -14.43
CA LEU A 658 21.54 -11.88 -13.46
C LEU A 658 21.80 -11.37 -12.05
N ARG A 659 20.76 -11.40 -11.22
CA ARG A 659 20.85 -11.24 -9.77
C ARG A 659 20.19 -12.43 -9.10
N LEU A 660 20.81 -12.95 -8.05
CA LEU A 660 20.29 -14.07 -7.30
C LEU A 660 20.71 -13.92 -5.83
N LYS A 661 19.76 -13.96 -4.91
CA LYS A 661 19.97 -14.02 -3.47
C LYS A 661 19.33 -15.28 -2.93
N THR A 662 20.07 -16.01 -2.12
CA THR A 662 19.59 -17.21 -1.44
C THR A 662 19.94 -17.16 0.03
N ALA A 663 19.04 -17.62 0.88
CA ALA A 663 19.26 -17.68 2.32
C ALA A 663 18.63 -18.94 2.91
N TRP A 664 19.34 -19.60 3.81
CA TRP A 664 18.80 -20.55 4.77
C TRP A 664 18.82 -19.90 6.15
N TYR A 665 17.75 -20.08 6.93
CA TYR A 665 17.68 -19.54 8.28
C TYR A 665 17.12 -20.56 9.27
N GLN A 666 17.50 -20.43 10.52
CA GLN A 666 16.88 -21.09 11.67
C GLN A 666 16.89 -20.16 12.88
N LYS A 667 15.75 -20.01 13.55
CA LYS A 667 15.57 -19.14 14.72
C LYS A 667 14.80 -19.86 15.81
N ASP A 668 15.36 -19.86 17.02
CA ASP A 668 14.75 -20.42 18.24
C ASP A 668 14.23 -19.26 19.11
N ILE A 669 12.98 -19.33 19.52
CA ILE A 669 12.25 -18.29 20.24
C ILE A 669 11.79 -18.84 21.59
N LYS A 670 12.17 -18.14 22.66
CA LYS A 670 11.75 -18.43 24.04
C LYS A 670 10.76 -17.39 24.52
N ASN A 671 9.93 -17.79 25.49
CA ASN A 671 8.89 -16.96 26.08
C ASN A 671 7.93 -16.38 25.03
N PHE A 672 7.65 -17.12 23.96
CA PHE A 672 6.75 -16.64 22.91
C PHE A 672 5.36 -16.33 23.50
N ILE A 673 4.81 -15.15 23.26
CA ILE A 673 3.56 -14.71 23.90
C ILE A 673 2.37 -15.16 23.05
N ILE A 674 1.43 -15.88 23.67
CA ILE A 674 0.22 -16.40 23.05
C ILE A 674 -1.00 -16.03 23.88
N SER A 675 -2.17 -16.01 23.27
CA SER A 675 -3.44 -15.92 24.00
C SER A 675 -3.88 -17.29 24.53
N HIS A 676 -4.49 -17.31 25.70
CA HIS A 676 -5.12 -18.49 26.29
C HIS A 676 -6.54 -18.14 26.69
N CYS A 677 -7.51 -18.93 26.24
CA CYS A 677 -8.92 -18.84 26.58
C CYS A 677 -9.45 -20.15 27.19
N PHE A 678 -10.05 -20.07 28.37
CA PHE A 678 -10.66 -21.18 29.09
C PHE A 678 -12.19 -21.25 28.88
N GLY A 679 -12.80 -22.42 29.11
CA GLY A 679 -14.25 -22.59 29.21
C GLY A 679 -15.03 -22.26 27.92
N SER A 680 -14.55 -22.73 26.76
CA SER A 680 -15.11 -22.38 25.44
C SER A 680 -15.07 -20.88 25.12
N GLY A 681 -14.04 -20.18 25.61
CA GLY A 681 -13.85 -18.75 25.34
C GLY A 681 -14.40 -17.82 26.41
N SER A 682 -14.90 -18.33 27.54
CA SER A 682 -15.49 -17.50 28.60
C SER A 682 -14.48 -16.71 29.43
N MET A 683 -13.20 -17.01 29.39
CA MET A 683 -12.15 -16.25 30.09
C MET A 683 -10.87 -16.29 29.25
N CYS A 684 -10.25 -15.15 28.93
CA CYS A 684 -9.00 -15.11 28.14
C CYS A 684 -7.92 -14.18 28.73
N TRP A 685 -6.65 -14.55 28.57
CA TRP A 685 -5.47 -13.78 28.94
C TRP A 685 -4.31 -14.04 27.96
N PHE A 686 -3.23 -13.28 28.06
CA PHE A 686 -1.97 -13.59 27.37
C PHE A 686 -0.99 -14.30 28.30
N GLU A 687 -0.22 -15.24 27.80
CA GLU A 687 0.81 -15.97 28.55
C GLU A 687 2.03 -16.28 27.69
N ASN A 688 3.16 -16.59 28.33
CA ASN A 688 4.33 -17.10 27.64
C ASN A 688 4.17 -18.61 27.37
N ALA A 689 4.15 -19.00 26.10
CA ALA A 689 4.13 -20.37 25.61
C ALA A 689 5.24 -21.23 26.25
N PRO A 690 4.93 -22.45 26.70
CA PRO A 690 5.94 -23.36 27.23
C PRO A 690 6.99 -23.75 26.18
N GLY A 691 8.24 -23.95 26.63
CA GLY A 691 9.30 -24.47 25.78
C GLY A 691 9.96 -23.45 24.86
N THR A 692 10.32 -23.87 23.66
CA THR A 692 11.05 -23.05 22.67
C THR A 692 10.49 -23.32 21.29
N SER A 693 9.92 -22.30 20.68
CA SER A 693 9.45 -22.35 19.30
C SER A 693 10.62 -22.18 18.34
N ARG A 694 10.55 -22.81 17.18
CA ARG A 694 11.59 -22.88 16.16
C ARG A 694 11.00 -22.59 14.79
N LEU A 695 11.65 -21.65 14.11
CA LEU A 695 11.41 -21.29 12.73
C LEU A 695 12.61 -21.71 11.89
N ARG A 696 12.38 -22.28 10.71
CA ARG A 696 13.45 -22.57 9.75
C ARG A 696 12.95 -22.54 8.33
N GLY A 697 13.79 -22.14 7.39
CA GLY A 697 13.38 -22.03 6.01
C GLY A 697 14.51 -21.81 5.01
N VAL A 698 14.13 -21.77 3.75
CA VAL A 698 14.97 -21.40 2.62
C VAL A 698 14.24 -20.33 1.81
N GLU A 699 14.95 -19.30 1.40
CA GLU A 699 14.47 -18.20 0.57
C GLU A 699 15.35 -18.09 -0.67
N VAL A 700 14.73 -17.87 -1.82
CA VAL A 700 15.38 -17.61 -3.11
C VAL A 700 14.71 -16.41 -3.76
N ASP A 701 15.52 -15.45 -4.19
CA ASP A 701 15.13 -14.31 -5.01
C ASP A 701 16.05 -14.26 -6.22
N ALA A 702 15.50 -14.33 -7.43
CA ALA A 702 16.27 -14.32 -8.66
C ALA A 702 15.63 -13.39 -9.68
N SER A 703 16.46 -12.62 -10.38
CA SER A 703 16.03 -11.78 -11.49
C SER A 703 17.04 -11.87 -12.64
N TYR A 704 16.52 -11.89 -13.87
CA TYR A 704 17.31 -11.92 -15.08
C TYR A 704 16.73 -10.94 -16.10
N ASP A 705 17.55 -10.00 -16.56
CA ASP A 705 17.19 -8.96 -17.52
C ASP A 705 18.11 -9.06 -18.74
N ILE A 706 17.54 -9.18 -19.94
CA ILE A 706 18.25 -9.24 -21.23
C ILE A 706 18.04 -7.98 -22.06
N GLY A 707 17.59 -6.90 -21.43
CA GLY A 707 17.28 -5.61 -22.03
C GLY A 707 15.89 -5.55 -22.66
N TRP A 708 15.61 -6.42 -23.64
CA TRP A 708 14.31 -6.48 -24.31
C TRP A 708 13.29 -7.37 -23.58
N GLY A 709 13.72 -8.19 -22.64
CA GLY A 709 12.89 -9.10 -21.88
C GLY A 709 13.43 -9.31 -20.47
N PHE A 710 12.60 -9.87 -19.60
CA PHE A 710 12.96 -10.13 -18.22
C PHE A 710 12.23 -11.33 -17.65
N ALA A 711 12.84 -11.93 -16.63
CA ALA A 711 12.25 -12.97 -15.81
C ALA A 711 12.66 -12.79 -14.34
N GLY A 712 11.77 -13.13 -13.42
CA GLY A 712 12.02 -13.12 -11.99
C GLY A 712 11.37 -14.33 -11.31
N LEU A 713 12.03 -14.85 -10.27
CA LEU A 713 11.56 -15.94 -9.43
C LEU A 713 11.76 -15.56 -7.97
N THR A 714 10.70 -15.62 -7.19
CA THR A 714 10.80 -15.66 -5.73
C THR A 714 10.25 -16.98 -5.23
N TYR A 715 10.93 -17.60 -4.27
CA TYR A 715 10.51 -18.86 -3.67
C TYR A 715 10.86 -18.85 -2.19
N ALA A 716 9.92 -19.31 -1.36
CA ALA A 716 10.14 -19.49 0.06
C ALA A 716 9.60 -20.83 0.51
N ARG A 717 10.42 -21.53 1.30
CA ARG A 717 10.02 -22.69 2.08
C ARG A 717 10.12 -22.35 3.55
N ASN A 718 9.03 -22.54 4.29
CA ASN A 718 8.94 -22.21 5.70
C ASN A 718 8.52 -23.44 6.50
N ARG A 719 9.10 -23.63 7.67
CA ARG A 719 8.66 -24.62 8.65
C ARG A 719 8.71 -23.98 10.02
N SER A 720 7.61 -24.10 10.76
CA SER A 720 7.48 -23.59 12.12
C SER A 720 6.81 -24.62 13.01
N ASP A 721 7.22 -24.67 14.27
CA ASP A 721 6.49 -25.31 15.37
C ASP A 721 5.96 -24.26 16.35
N LEU A 722 5.71 -23.02 15.86
CA LEU A 722 5.07 -21.97 16.64
C LEU A 722 3.79 -22.51 17.29
N GLU A 723 3.71 -22.33 18.60
CA GLU A 723 2.51 -22.62 19.37
C GLU A 723 1.43 -21.60 19.03
N PHE A 724 0.22 -22.09 18.80
CA PHE A 724 -0.96 -21.25 18.72
C PHE A 724 -1.55 -21.07 20.12
N GLY A 725 -2.25 -19.95 20.31
CA GLY A 725 -3.07 -19.77 21.49
C GLY A 725 -4.15 -20.84 21.63
N TYR A 726 -4.62 -21.03 22.86
CA TYR A 726 -5.66 -22.02 23.16
C TYR A 726 -7.03 -21.34 23.21
N GLY A 727 -8.02 -21.78 22.42
CA GLY A 727 -9.42 -21.35 22.54
C GLY A 727 -9.91 -20.41 21.42
N ILE A 728 -10.23 -19.14 21.72
CA ILE A 728 -10.78 -18.21 20.71
C ILE A 728 -9.65 -17.73 19.79
N GLY A 729 -9.74 -18.07 18.52
CA GLY A 729 -8.84 -17.60 17.49
C GLY A 729 -8.77 -16.08 17.31
N GLY A 730 -7.56 -15.57 17.10
CA GLY A 730 -7.28 -14.13 16.92
C GLY A 730 -6.40 -13.55 18.03
N MET A 731 -6.50 -12.26 18.32
CA MET A 731 -5.80 -11.56 19.40
C MET A 731 -4.27 -11.43 19.23
N GLY A 732 -3.77 -11.36 17.99
CA GLY A 732 -2.33 -11.29 17.75
C GLY A 732 -1.62 -12.65 17.80
N GLU A 733 -2.40 -13.75 17.78
CA GLU A 733 -1.89 -15.09 17.52
C GLU A 733 -1.09 -15.12 16.21
N PRO A 734 0.05 -15.83 16.18
CA PRO A 734 0.79 -16.00 14.93
C PRO A 734 -0.04 -16.82 13.94
N SER A 735 -0.02 -16.45 12.67
CA SER A 735 -0.42 -17.34 11.58
C SER A 735 0.74 -18.25 11.16
N ARG A 736 0.47 -19.51 10.79
CA ARG A 736 1.49 -20.33 10.11
C ARG A 736 1.53 -19.96 8.63
N LEU A 737 2.69 -19.49 8.18
CA LEU A 737 2.95 -19.30 6.75
C LEU A 737 2.74 -20.61 5.99
N PRO A 738 2.27 -20.56 4.72
CA PRO A 738 2.28 -21.73 3.87
C PRO A 738 3.70 -22.31 3.74
N ASP A 739 3.78 -23.64 3.77
CA ASP A 739 5.04 -24.39 3.79
C ASP A 739 5.94 -24.07 2.59
N ASP A 740 5.32 -23.84 1.43
CA ASP A 740 5.97 -23.52 0.17
C ASP A 740 5.13 -22.46 -0.58
N TYR A 741 5.77 -21.40 -1.08
CA TYR A 741 5.14 -20.48 -2.03
C TYR A 741 6.17 -19.91 -3.00
N MET A 742 5.74 -19.62 -4.23
CA MET A 742 6.58 -19.01 -5.25
C MET A 742 5.81 -18.01 -6.11
N THR A 743 6.54 -17.00 -6.59
CA THR A 743 6.08 -16.10 -7.64
C THR A 743 7.05 -16.17 -8.82
N LEU A 744 6.54 -16.49 -9.99
CA LEU A 744 7.27 -16.45 -11.25
C LEU A 744 6.73 -15.28 -12.09
N THR A 745 7.61 -14.36 -12.48
CA THR A 745 7.27 -13.22 -13.34
C THR A 745 8.09 -13.29 -14.62
N ALA A 746 7.48 -13.00 -15.76
CA ALA A 746 8.19 -12.86 -17.03
C ALA A 746 7.53 -11.80 -17.91
N GLY A 747 8.33 -11.12 -18.75
CA GLY A 747 7.79 -10.10 -19.64
C GLY A 747 8.76 -9.61 -20.70
N VAL A 748 8.26 -8.71 -21.53
CA VAL A 748 8.96 -8.12 -22.68
C VAL A 748 8.80 -6.61 -22.70
N ARG A 749 9.81 -5.93 -23.26
CA ARG A 749 9.89 -4.49 -23.48
C ARG A 749 9.94 -4.22 -24.98
N LEU A 750 8.96 -3.47 -25.48
CA LEU A 750 8.74 -3.13 -26.89
C LEU A 750 8.79 -1.61 -27.08
N LEU A 751 8.82 -1.16 -28.34
CA LEU A 751 8.77 0.27 -28.69
C LEU A 751 9.89 1.08 -28.02
N ASP A 752 11.15 0.65 -28.16
CA ASP A 752 12.30 1.26 -27.48
C ASP A 752 12.13 1.31 -25.96
N ARG A 753 11.58 0.23 -25.39
CA ARG A 753 11.25 0.05 -23.97
C ARG A 753 10.15 0.96 -23.43
N LYS A 754 9.41 1.66 -24.31
CA LYS A 754 8.24 2.45 -23.91
C LYS A 754 7.04 1.59 -23.53
N LEU A 755 6.92 0.39 -24.06
CA LEU A 755 5.84 -0.55 -23.73
C LEU A 755 6.40 -1.77 -23.00
N THR A 756 5.94 -2.03 -21.80
CA THR A 756 6.22 -3.25 -21.03
C THR A 756 4.96 -4.10 -20.96
N LEU A 757 5.08 -5.38 -21.31
CA LEU A 757 4.03 -6.38 -21.15
C LEU A 757 4.61 -7.51 -20.30
N GLY A 758 3.88 -7.96 -19.28
CA GLY A 758 4.33 -9.06 -18.45
C GLY A 758 3.19 -9.90 -17.90
N ALA A 759 3.56 -11.10 -17.46
CA ALA A 759 2.70 -12.05 -16.81
C ALA A 759 3.35 -12.53 -15.51
N ARG A 760 2.51 -12.88 -14.53
CA ARG A 760 2.91 -13.41 -13.23
C ARG A 760 2.11 -14.67 -12.93
N MET A 761 2.77 -15.66 -12.34
CA MET A 761 2.15 -16.82 -11.72
C MET A 761 2.49 -16.79 -10.23
N ASN A 762 1.48 -16.91 -9.38
CA ASN A 762 1.67 -17.11 -7.94
C ASN A 762 1.18 -18.50 -7.58
N ASP A 763 2.03 -19.32 -6.99
CA ASP A 763 1.70 -20.67 -6.51
C ASP A 763 1.92 -20.72 -5.01
N VAL A 764 0.87 -21.05 -4.26
CA VAL A 764 0.86 -21.00 -2.80
C VAL A 764 0.34 -22.32 -2.28
N ALA A 765 1.15 -23.00 -1.46
CA ALA A 765 0.74 -24.22 -0.80
C ALA A 765 -0.37 -23.95 0.24
N LYS A 766 -0.87 -25.03 0.84
CA LYS A 766 -1.85 -24.92 1.92
C LYS A 766 -1.28 -24.11 3.08
N GLY A 767 -2.11 -23.25 3.66
CA GLY A 767 -1.80 -22.53 4.89
C GLY A 767 -2.65 -23.02 6.05
N THR A 768 -2.30 -22.61 7.26
CA THR A 768 -3.09 -22.85 8.47
C THR A 768 -3.32 -21.53 9.18
N LEU A 769 -4.58 -21.15 9.26
CA LEU A 769 -5.04 -19.97 9.97
C LEU A 769 -5.62 -20.44 11.31
N VAL A 770 -5.02 -20.03 12.44
CA VAL A 770 -5.60 -20.20 13.79
C VAL A 770 -5.88 -21.67 14.21
N GLN A 771 -5.24 -22.11 15.30
CA GLN A 771 -5.54 -23.34 16.05
C GLN A 771 -5.97 -24.56 15.20
N ASP A 772 -5.09 -25.22 14.43
CA ASP A 772 -5.28 -26.54 13.76
C ASP A 772 -6.67 -26.85 13.10
N SER A 773 -7.53 -25.84 12.88
CA SER A 773 -8.97 -26.04 12.59
C SER A 773 -9.40 -25.43 11.27
N TRP A 774 -8.66 -24.41 10.79
CA TRP A 774 -8.94 -23.75 9.51
C TRP A 774 -7.71 -23.85 8.60
N GLU A 775 -7.73 -24.83 7.71
CA GLU A 775 -6.74 -24.93 6.62
C GLU A 775 -7.23 -24.16 5.39
N THR A 776 -6.36 -23.34 4.83
CA THR A 776 -6.57 -22.75 3.51
C THR A 776 -6.04 -23.72 2.45
N SER A 777 -6.80 -23.89 1.37
CA SER A 777 -6.39 -24.76 0.26
C SER A 777 -5.25 -24.13 -0.53
N ALA A 778 -4.39 -24.97 -1.10
CA ALA A 778 -3.39 -24.51 -2.06
C ALA A 778 -4.06 -23.90 -3.29
N TYR A 779 -3.46 -22.88 -3.87
CA TYR A 779 -4.00 -22.18 -5.04
C TYR A 779 -2.88 -21.68 -5.97
N THR A 780 -3.25 -21.51 -7.24
CA THR A 780 -2.39 -20.90 -8.25
C THR A 780 -3.16 -19.81 -8.97
N THR A 781 -2.62 -18.59 -9.03
CA THR A 781 -3.21 -17.47 -9.78
C THR A 781 -2.28 -16.98 -10.87
N TYR A 782 -2.87 -16.38 -11.91
CA TYR A 782 -2.15 -15.77 -13.01
C TYR A 782 -2.55 -14.31 -13.15
N ASP A 783 -1.58 -13.42 -13.27
CA ASP A 783 -1.81 -11.99 -13.50
C ASP A 783 -1.16 -11.54 -14.81
N LEU A 784 -1.75 -10.52 -15.43
CA LEU A 784 -1.19 -9.82 -16.59
C LEU A 784 -1.04 -8.34 -16.27
N PHE A 785 0.05 -7.72 -16.71
CA PHE A 785 0.28 -6.29 -16.54
C PHE A 785 0.86 -5.64 -17.80
N MET A 786 0.48 -4.39 -18.00
CA MET A 786 0.94 -3.53 -19.08
C MET A 786 1.33 -2.17 -18.50
N ASN A 787 2.45 -1.63 -18.98
CA ASN A 787 2.83 -0.24 -18.77
C ASN A 787 3.30 0.38 -20.09
N TYR A 788 2.74 1.52 -20.48
CA TYR A 788 3.06 2.24 -21.71
C TYR A 788 3.38 3.71 -21.42
N GLN A 789 4.62 4.08 -21.67
CA GLN A 789 5.16 5.42 -21.46
C GLN A 789 5.50 6.06 -22.81
N PRO A 790 4.53 6.66 -23.53
CA PRO A 790 4.77 7.29 -24.83
C PRO A 790 5.74 8.49 -24.76
N SER A 791 5.78 9.18 -23.61
CA SER A 791 6.64 10.34 -23.34
C SER A 791 7.07 10.38 -21.87
N ASP A 792 8.00 11.26 -21.52
CA ASP A 792 8.43 11.48 -20.13
C ASP A 792 7.37 12.18 -19.26
N ARG A 793 6.19 12.51 -19.82
CA ARG A 793 5.08 13.19 -19.12
C ARG A 793 3.75 12.43 -19.08
N LEU A 794 3.62 11.32 -19.82
CA LEU A 794 2.45 10.44 -19.76
C LEU A 794 2.87 8.98 -19.54
N ASN A 795 2.29 8.34 -18.52
CA ASN A 795 2.36 6.90 -18.32
C ASN A 795 0.94 6.31 -18.28
N LEU A 796 0.70 5.23 -19.01
CA LEU A 796 -0.56 4.49 -19.03
C LEU A 796 -0.29 3.08 -18.53
N PHE A 797 -1.14 2.55 -17.65
CA PHE A 797 -0.97 1.19 -17.13
C PHE A 797 -2.30 0.44 -17.11
N ALA A 798 -2.22 -0.88 -17.19
CA ALA A 798 -3.36 -1.77 -17.06
C ALA A 798 -2.93 -3.10 -16.43
N ASN A 799 -3.79 -3.68 -15.61
CA ASN A 799 -3.56 -4.96 -14.92
C ASN A 799 -4.82 -5.82 -14.97
N VAL A 800 -4.63 -7.12 -15.12
CA VAL A 800 -5.66 -8.13 -14.89
C VAL A 800 -5.12 -9.09 -13.85
N THR A 801 -5.66 -9.08 -12.64
CA THR A 801 -5.25 -10.00 -11.58
C THR A 801 -6.23 -11.17 -11.48
N ASN A 802 -5.73 -12.34 -11.08
CA ASN A 802 -6.53 -13.57 -11.02
C ASN A 802 -7.25 -13.85 -12.37
N LEU A 803 -6.49 -13.84 -13.47
CA LEU A 803 -6.97 -13.98 -14.85
C LEU A 803 -7.93 -15.18 -15.05
N THR A 804 -7.61 -16.30 -14.41
CA THR A 804 -8.38 -17.54 -14.47
C THR A 804 -9.59 -17.56 -13.54
N ASN A 805 -9.84 -16.47 -12.80
CA ASN A 805 -10.98 -16.30 -11.89
C ASN A 805 -11.09 -17.43 -10.87
N VAL A 806 -9.96 -17.80 -10.25
CA VAL A 806 -9.92 -18.83 -9.21
C VAL A 806 -10.63 -18.31 -7.96
N ASN A 807 -11.53 -19.11 -7.37
CA ASN A 807 -12.01 -18.86 -6.02
C ASN A 807 -11.01 -19.43 -5.01
N TYR A 808 -10.40 -18.57 -4.20
CA TYR A 808 -9.40 -18.99 -3.22
C TYR A 808 -9.42 -18.10 -1.98
N MET A 809 -8.95 -18.64 -0.86
CA MET A 809 -8.68 -17.89 0.36
C MET A 809 -7.16 -17.78 0.53
N PRO A 810 -6.58 -16.57 0.59
CA PRO A 810 -5.15 -16.40 0.86
C PRO A 810 -4.73 -17.11 2.15
N ALA A 811 -3.50 -17.60 2.23
CA ALA A 811 -3.06 -18.50 3.30
C ALA A 811 -3.16 -17.90 4.72
N MET A 812 -3.16 -16.57 4.81
CA MET A 812 -3.32 -15.77 6.03
C MET A 812 -4.53 -14.83 5.92
N SER A 813 -5.67 -15.36 5.49
CA SER A 813 -6.92 -14.62 5.34
C SER A 813 -8.09 -15.38 5.93
N GLN A 814 -9.08 -14.65 6.44
CA GLN A 814 -10.39 -15.18 6.85
C GLN A 814 -11.43 -15.06 5.74
N ASP A 815 -11.14 -14.27 4.71
CA ASP A 815 -12.06 -13.95 3.62
C ASP A 815 -11.56 -14.53 2.29
N ALA A 816 -12.48 -14.88 1.40
CA ALA A 816 -12.16 -15.22 0.02
C ALA A 816 -11.51 -14.02 -0.66
N ALA A 817 -10.43 -14.25 -1.41
CA ALA A 817 -9.82 -13.23 -2.23
C ALA A 817 -10.79 -12.79 -3.35
N PRO A 818 -10.62 -11.58 -3.89
CA PRO A 818 -11.34 -11.18 -5.07
C PRO A 818 -11.16 -12.17 -6.22
N GLY A 819 -12.23 -12.39 -6.98
CA GLY A 819 -12.18 -12.99 -8.30
C GLY A 819 -11.32 -12.16 -9.28
N ARG A 820 -11.51 -12.37 -10.57
CA ARG A 820 -10.77 -11.64 -11.60
C ARG A 820 -11.01 -10.14 -11.47
N ARG A 821 -9.94 -9.37 -11.26
CA ARG A 821 -10.00 -7.91 -11.23
C ARG A 821 -9.32 -7.31 -12.45
N ILE A 822 -9.86 -6.21 -12.95
CA ILE A 822 -9.28 -5.45 -14.06
C ILE A 822 -9.09 -4.01 -13.58
N PHE A 823 -7.88 -3.49 -13.73
CA PHE A 823 -7.54 -2.11 -13.40
C PHE A 823 -6.80 -1.44 -14.53
N GLY A 824 -6.99 -0.14 -14.67
CA GLY A 824 -6.21 0.68 -15.57
C GLY A 824 -6.13 2.11 -15.08
N GLY A 825 -5.14 2.84 -15.55
CA GLY A 825 -4.96 4.20 -15.12
C GLY A 825 -3.92 4.95 -15.92
N ALA A 826 -3.77 6.22 -15.56
CA ALA A 826 -2.83 7.12 -16.17
C ALA A 826 -2.14 7.96 -15.11
N THR A 827 -0.85 8.21 -15.33
CA THR A 827 -0.09 9.24 -14.62
C THR A 827 0.32 10.32 -15.63
N VAL A 828 -0.03 11.56 -15.33
CA VAL A 828 0.29 12.75 -16.13
C VAL A 828 1.16 13.67 -15.30
N LYS A 829 2.34 14.02 -15.81
CA LYS A 829 3.24 15.03 -15.24
C LYS A 829 3.13 16.35 -16.02
N LEU A 830 2.92 17.44 -15.29
CA LEU A 830 2.86 18.82 -15.75
C LEU A 830 4.09 19.55 -15.21
N GLY A 831 5.19 19.53 -15.97
CA GLY A 831 6.43 20.22 -15.64
C GLY A 831 6.56 21.59 -16.31
N GLU A 832 7.77 22.15 -16.29
CA GLU A 832 8.03 23.48 -16.84
C GLU A 832 7.63 23.59 -18.32
N GLY A 833 6.81 24.61 -18.53
CA GLY A 833 6.16 25.14 -19.73
C GLY A 833 5.53 26.48 -19.30
N PRO A 834 4.86 27.25 -20.18
CA PRO A 834 4.40 28.62 -19.88
C PRO A 834 3.41 28.76 -18.71
N LEU A 835 3.07 27.67 -18.02
CA LEU A 835 2.33 27.63 -16.75
C LEU A 835 3.18 28.05 -15.52
N PHE A 836 4.50 27.84 -15.52
CA PHE A 836 5.38 28.13 -14.36
C PHE A 836 6.42 29.24 -14.61
N GLY A 837 6.67 29.60 -15.87
CA GLY A 837 7.66 30.63 -16.26
C GLY A 837 7.32 32.07 -15.84
N GLN A 838 6.31 32.30 -14.99
CA GLN A 838 5.97 33.62 -14.44
C GLN A 838 6.39 33.81 -12.97
N PHE A 839 6.93 32.79 -12.30
CA PHE A 839 7.36 32.91 -10.90
C PHE A 839 8.82 33.39 -10.72
N GLU A 840 9.56 33.64 -11.80
CA GLU A 840 10.95 34.14 -11.74
C GLU A 840 11.11 35.64 -11.41
N ARG A 841 10.05 36.35 -10.97
CA ARG A 841 10.20 37.75 -10.55
C ARG A 841 9.62 38.00 -9.15
N PRO A 842 10.35 38.70 -8.26
CA PRO A 842 9.82 39.12 -6.97
C PRO A 842 8.55 39.93 -7.21
N VAL A 843 7.45 39.47 -6.64
CA VAL A 843 6.14 40.13 -6.69
C VAL A 843 6.22 41.38 -5.81
N LEU A 844 6.75 42.48 -6.34
CA LEU A 844 6.60 43.86 -5.85
C LEU A 844 7.26 44.83 -6.87
N GLY A 845 6.58 45.11 -7.99
CA GLY A 845 7.00 46.18 -8.92
C GLY A 845 6.32 46.17 -10.30
N GLY A 846 5.36 47.08 -10.51
CA GLY A 846 4.78 47.48 -11.81
C GLY A 846 3.67 46.55 -12.31
N VAL A 847 2.38 46.89 -12.39
CA VAL A 847 1.70 48.13 -12.78
C VAL A 847 2.24 48.65 -14.13
N PHE A 848 1.67 48.10 -15.20
CA PHE A 848 1.83 48.41 -16.64
C PHE A 848 3.12 47.94 -17.35
N GLY A 849 2.96 46.92 -18.20
CA GLY A 849 3.97 46.50 -19.18
C GLY A 849 3.54 45.25 -19.96
N ASN A 850 2.91 45.45 -21.12
CA ASN A 850 2.47 44.41 -22.05
C ASN A 850 3.64 43.68 -22.73
N THR A 851 3.68 42.35 -22.66
CA THR A 851 3.86 41.48 -23.85
C THR A 851 3.41 40.05 -23.54
N VAL A 852 2.24 39.66 -24.04
CA VAL A 852 1.80 38.26 -24.11
C VAL A 852 2.33 37.70 -25.43
N HIS A 853 3.09 36.61 -25.39
CA HIS A 853 3.42 35.87 -26.60
C HIS A 853 2.17 35.12 -27.07
N ASP A 854 1.48 35.74 -28.02
CA ASP A 854 0.37 35.13 -28.75
C ASP A 854 0.85 33.93 -29.56
N TYR A 855 0.23 32.77 -29.32
CA TYR A 855 0.18 31.67 -30.31
C TYR A 855 -0.79 31.98 -31.46
N ASP A 856 -1.47 33.14 -31.41
CA ASP A 856 -2.47 33.55 -32.37
C ASP A 856 -1.85 34.60 -33.31
N THR A 857 -1.25 34.17 -34.43
CA THR A 857 -1.18 34.91 -35.72
C THR A 857 -0.18 34.35 -36.74
N ALA A 858 0.73 33.42 -36.40
CA ALA A 858 1.76 33.01 -37.36
C ALA A 858 1.26 32.16 -38.54
N ASN A 859 0.13 31.43 -38.41
CA ASN A 859 -0.34 30.46 -39.43
C ASN A 859 -1.85 30.50 -39.78
N GLY A 860 -2.64 31.42 -39.23
CA GLY A 860 -4.09 31.51 -39.51
C GLY A 860 -4.91 30.24 -39.17
N ARG A 861 -4.37 29.34 -38.33
CA ARG A 861 -5.01 28.07 -37.96
C ARG A 861 -5.86 28.24 -36.71
N LYS A 862 -7.10 27.77 -36.81
CA LYS A 862 -8.09 27.78 -35.73
C LYS A 862 -7.93 26.56 -34.85
N LEU A 863 -7.48 26.77 -33.61
CA LEU A 863 -7.23 25.71 -32.62
C LEU A 863 -8.48 24.88 -32.32
N TRP A 864 -9.67 25.50 -32.31
CA TRP A 864 -10.95 24.93 -31.89
C TRP A 864 -11.83 24.51 -33.07
N ASN A 865 -11.24 23.79 -34.03
CA ASN A 865 -11.93 23.39 -35.26
C ASN A 865 -11.65 21.93 -35.62
N GLY A 866 -12.70 21.13 -35.83
CA GLY A 866 -12.62 19.72 -36.21
C GLY A 866 -13.30 18.76 -35.22
N PRO A 867 -13.35 17.46 -35.57
CA PRO A 867 -13.91 16.44 -34.69
C PRO A 867 -12.99 16.18 -33.50
N HIS A 868 -13.58 15.90 -32.35
CA HIS A 868 -12.87 15.57 -31.11
C HIS A 868 -13.50 14.39 -30.37
N VAL A 869 -12.67 13.64 -29.65
CA VAL A 869 -13.08 12.61 -28.70
C VAL A 869 -12.45 12.92 -27.35
N GLY A 870 -13.13 12.60 -26.26
CA GLY A 870 -12.64 12.93 -24.92
C GLY A 870 -13.03 11.91 -23.88
N ILE A 871 -12.23 11.84 -22.84
CA ILE A 871 -12.48 11.06 -21.64
C ILE A 871 -12.41 12.01 -20.43
N ALA A 872 -13.40 11.93 -19.55
CA ALA A 872 -13.45 12.73 -18.34
C ALA A 872 -13.89 11.87 -17.16
N ALA A 873 -13.44 12.23 -15.97
CA ALA A 873 -13.93 11.68 -14.72
C ALA A 873 -14.38 12.82 -13.82
N GLY A 874 -15.33 12.56 -12.95
CA GLY A 874 -15.93 13.62 -12.15
C GLY A 874 -16.82 13.11 -11.05
N TYR A 875 -17.41 14.07 -10.36
CA TYR A 875 -18.38 13.81 -9.30
C TYR A 875 -19.76 14.19 -9.78
N SER A 876 -20.72 13.32 -9.53
CA SER A 876 -22.12 13.50 -9.85
C SER A 876 -22.92 13.43 -8.56
N TRP A 877 -23.89 14.32 -8.41
CA TRP A 877 -24.89 14.24 -7.34
C TRP A 877 -26.25 14.52 -7.93
N ALA A 878 -27.25 13.75 -7.53
CA ALA A 878 -28.62 13.97 -7.95
C ALA A 878 -29.55 13.99 -6.74
N GLU A 879 -30.42 14.99 -6.72
CA GLU A 879 -31.49 15.17 -5.74
C GLU A 879 -32.76 14.56 -6.34
N ALA A 880 -33.42 13.71 -5.56
CA ALA A 880 -34.70 13.12 -5.91
C ALA A 880 -35.74 13.41 -4.82
N ASN A 881 -36.90 13.93 -5.22
CA ASN A 881 -38.04 14.12 -4.32
C ASN A 881 -39.18 13.17 -4.70
N THR A 882 -39.73 12.45 -3.72
CA THR A 882 -40.94 11.66 -3.92
C THR A 882 -42.18 12.44 -3.51
N ASP A 883 -43.27 12.35 -4.25
CA ASP A 883 -44.45 13.19 -3.96
C ASP A 883 -45.57 12.45 -3.20
N ARG A 884 -45.68 11.13 -3.42
CA ARG A 884 -46.71 10.26 -2.82
C ARG A 884 -46.37 8.79 -3.09
N ILE A 885 -46.55 7.90 -2.12
CA ILE A 885 -46.60 6.43 -2.32
C ILE A 885 -47.94 5.97 -1.74
N VAL A 886 -48.83 5.41 -2.56
CA VAL A 886 -50.14 4.89 -2.10
C VAL A 886 -50.21 3.38 -2.32
N PRO A 887 -50.17 2.54 -1.26
CA PRO A 887 -50.38 1.12 -1.38
C PRO A 887 -51.84 0.80 -1.73
N PRO A 888 -52.12 -0.32 -2.41
CA PRO A 888 -53.48 -0.63 -2.83
C PRO A 888 -54.15 -1.46 -1.74
N ASP A 889 -55.31 -1.01 -1.28
CA ASP A 889 -56.24 -1.73 -0.41
C ASP A 889 -55.91 -1.86 1.09
N THR A 890 -55.69 -0.73 1.77
CA THR A 890 -55.98 -0.67 3.22
C THR A 890 -57.04 0.36 3.51
N ARG A 891 -58.10 -0.06 4.20
CA ARG A 891 -59.10 0.80 4.87
C ARG A 891 -58.51 1.63 6.03
N SER A 892 -57.26 2.07 5.89
CA SER A 892 -56.48 2.85 6.86
C SER A 892 -55.85 4.02 6.10
N PRO A 893 -55.96 5.26 6.63
CA PRO A 893 -55.40 6.43 5.97
C PRO A 893 -53.88 6.43 6.15
N LEU A 894 -53.15 5.76 5.25
CA LEU A 894 -51.73 6.01 5.11
C LEU A 894 -51.55 7.35 4.38
N VAL A 895 -50.97 8.31 5.08
CA VAL A 895 -50.65 9.65 4.57
C VAL A 895 -49.55 9.51 3.51
N GLY A 896 -49.71 10.20 2.38
CA GLY A 896 -48.66 10.24 1.35
C GLY A 896 -47.37 10.82 1.91
N PHE A 897 -46.25 10.12 1.73
CA PHE A 897 -44.94 10.53 2.22
C PHE A 897 -44.15 11.25 1.12
N ILE A 898 -43.49 12.34 1.50
CA ILE A 898 -42.44 13.00 0.72
C ILE A 898 -41.10 12.58 1.31
N ILE A 899 -40.29 11.88 0.54
CA ILE A 899 -38.98 11.40 0.97
C ILE A 899 -37.93 11.96 0.01
N PRO A 900 -37.13 12.95 0.44
CA PRO A 900 -35.97 13.38 -0.31
C PRO A 900 -34.86 12.33 -0.18
N PHE A 901 -34.17 12.03 -1.28
CA PHE A 901 -32.95 11.24 -1.24
C PHE A 901 -31.93 11.77 -2.26
N ASP A 902 -30.65 11.73 -1.88
CA ASP A 902 -29.56 12.28 -2.68
C ASP A 902 -28.62 11.16 -3.13
N THR A 903 -28.61 10.86 -4.43
CA THR A 903 -27.57 9.97 -4.98
C THR A 903 -26.30 10.78 -5.19
N ARG A 904 -25.14 10.21 -4.86
CA ARG A 904 -23.86 10.89 -5.07
C ARG A 904 -22.77 9.88 -5.34
N GLY A 905 -21.87 10.21 -6.23
CA GLY A 905 -20.81 9.28 -6.59
C GLY A 905 -19.96 9.79 -7.73
N TYR A 906 -18.95 9.02 -8.08
CA TYR A 906 -18.03 9.40 -9.14
C TYR A 906 -18.47 8.75 -10.45
N SER A 907 -18.41 9.52 -11.54
CA SER A 907 -18.76 9.02 -12.87
C SER A 907 -17.70 9.33 -13.90
N GLY A 908 -17.40 8.34 -14.73
CA GLY A 908 -16.66 8.50 -15.98
C GLY A 908 -17.56 9.07 -17.08
N LYS A 909 -16.95 9.66 -18.10
CA LYS A 909 -17.61 10.13 -19.32
C LYS A 909 -16.70 9.88 -20.51
N LEU A 910 -17.26 9.25 -21.54
CA LEU A 910 -16.73 9.29 -22.89
C LEU A 910 -17.51 10.33 -23.67
N SER A 911 -16.83 11.16 -24.44
CA SER A 911 -17.46 12.17 -25.31
C SER A 911 -16.89 12.12 -26.71
N ALA A 912 -17.74 12.41 -27.68
CA ALA A 912 -17.35 12.67 -29.06
C ALA A 912 -18.12 13.89 -29.58
N GLY A 913 -17.47 14.73 -30.37
CA GLY A 913 -18.08 15.95 -30.86
C GLY A 913 -17.37 16.55 -32.06
N TYR A 914 -17.86 17.69 -32.49
CA TYR A 914 -17.28 18.49 -33.55
C TYR A 914 -17.39 19.96 -33.19
N ASP A 915 -16.28 20.69 -33.23
CA ASP A 915 -16.24 22.14 -33.04
C ASP A 915 -15.96 22.84 -34.37
N HIS A 916 -16.61 23.99 -34.59
CA HIS A 916 -16.32 24.89 -35.69
C HIS A 916 -16.01 26.30 -35.17
N GLN A 917 -14.78 26.74 -35.39
CA GLN A 917 -14.34 28.09 -35.02
C GLN A 917 -14.53 29.06 -36.21
N PHE A 918 -15.17 30.19 -35.97
CA PHE A 918 -15.34 31.30 -36.90
C PHE A 918 -14.18 32.30 -36.77
N ASP A 919 -14.00 33.15 -37.78
CA ASP A 919 -12.94 34.18 -37.76
C ASP A 919 -13.17 35.24 -36.68
N SER A 920 -14.40 35.36 -36.19
CA SER A 920 -14.78 36.23 -35.06
C SER A 920 -14.29 35.73 -33.69
N GLY A 921 -13.67 34.55 -33.63
CA GLY A 921 -13.32 33.86 -32.38
C GLY A 921 -14.47 33.03 -31.79
N LEU A 922 -15.70 33.14 -32.32
CA LEU A 922 -16.81 32.30 -31.90
C LEU A 922 -16.56 30.84 -32.27
N VAL A 923 -16.84 29.91 -31.36
CA VAL A 923 -16.78 28.46 -31.60
C VAL A 923 -18.17 27.88 -31.37
N LEU A 924 -18.73 27.23 -32.39
CA LEU A 924 -19.98 26.48 -32.28
C LEU A 924 -19.70 25.00 -32.50
N GLY A 925 -20.28 24.13 -31.68
CA GLY A 925 -20.06 22.70 -31.79
C GLY A 925 -21.23 21.85 -31.32
N ALA A 926 -21.11 20.54 -31.52
CA ALA A 926 -22.01 19.54 -30.96
C ALA A 926 -21.19 18.48 -30.20
N ASP A 927 -21.66 18.10 -29.02
CA ASP A 927 -21.01 17.17 -28.09
C ASP A 927 -22.02 16.10 -27.69
N ALA A 928 -21.71 14.85 -28.03
CA ALA A 928 -22.40 13.67 -27.51
C ALA A 928 -21.55 13.06 -26.40
N GLY A 929 -22.17 12.76 -25.26
CA GLY A 929 -21.50 12.18 -24.10
C GLY A 929 -22.25 10.97 -23.56
N PHE A 930 -21.51 9.91 -23.21
CA PHE A 930 -21.98 8.75 -22.48
C PHE A 930 -21.25 8.69 -21.14
N SER A 931 -22.00 8.70 -20.05
CA SER A 931 -21.47 8.65 -18.68
C SER A 931 -21.87 7.33 -18.00
N PHE A 932 -20.93 6.80 -17.22
CA PHE A 932 -21.06 5.54 -16.48
C PHE A 932 -20.35 5.69 -15.14
N GLY A 933 -20.73 4.91 -14.14
CA GLY A 933 -20.12 4.90 -12.79
C GLY A 933 -21.17 4.80 -11.69
N ASP A 934 -20.74 4.39 -10.49
CA ASP A 934 -21.63 4.28 -9.33
C ASP A 934 -22.01 5.66 -8.79
N VAL A 935 -23.19 6.13 -9.17
CA VAL A 935 -23.88 7.23 -8.47
C VAL A 935 -25.06 6.60 -7.77
N SER A 936 -24.82 6.14 -6.54
CA SER A 936 -25.82 5.47 -5.72
C SER A 936 -26.05 6.20 -4.41
N LEU A 937 -27.22 5.97 -3.82
CA LEU A 937 -27.56 6.36 -2.46
C LEU A 937 -27.03 5.29 -1.49
N GLY A 938 -26.39 5.71 -0.39
CA GLY A 938 -26.24 4.85 0.80
C GLY A 938 -27.56 4.83 1.57
N GLN A 939 -28.09 3.65 1.88
CA GLN A 939 -29.40 3.40 2.51
C GLN A 939 -29.89 4.54 3.41
N THR A 940 -31.02 5.17 3.05
CA THR A 940 -31.72 6.11 3.94
C THR A 940 -32.87 5.39 4.60
N THR A 941 -32.76 5.19 5.91
CA THR A 941 -33.85 4.65 6.74
C THR A 941 -34.78 5.77 7.17
N VAL A 942 -36.05 5.73 6.73
CA VAL A 942 -37.06 6.74 7.11
C VAL A 942 -38.04 6.17 8.14
N TRP A 943 -38.33 6.97 9.17
CA TRP A 943 -39.32 6.62 10.20
C TRP A 943 -40.75 6.86 9.70
N THR A 944 -41.61 5.86 9.86
CA THR A 944 -43.05 6.04 9.65
C THR A 944 -43.83 5.71 10.93
N GLY A 945 -44.62 6.67 11.39
CA GLY A 945 -45.58 6.49 12.47
C GLY A 945 -46.95 6.17 11.90
N VAL A 946 -47.48 4.99 12.20
CA VAL A 946 -48.83 4.60 11.80
C VAL A 946 -49.78 4.70 12.99
N LEU A 947 -50.73 5.65 12.96
CA LEU A 947 -51.85 5.68 13.89
C LEU A 947 -52.95 4.76 13.36
N CYS A 948 -53.06 3.54 13.88
CA CYS A 948 -54.17 2.63 13.59
C CYS A 948 -54.96 2.30 14.87
N CYS A 949 -56.25 2.06 14.69
CA CYS A 949 -57.30 1.94 15.70
C CYS A 949 -56.89 1.04 16.88
N GLY A 950 -56.62 1.65 18.04
CA GLY A 950 -56.24 0.94 19.26
C GLY A 950 -55.16 1.62 20.11
N GLY A 951 -54.61 2.76 19.69
CA GLY A 951 -53.66 3.53 20.52
C GLY A 951 -52.25 2.94 20.63
N VAL A 952 -51.89 2.00 19.76
CA VAL A 952 -50.55 1.41 19.70
C VAL A 952 -49.75 2.11 18.62
N ASP A 953 -48.70 2.81 19.02
CA ASP A 953 -47.72 3.44 18.14
C ASP A 953 -46.82 2.34 17.52
N ARG A 954 -47.02 2.03 16.23
CA ARG A 954 -46.21 1.03 15.50
C ARG A 954 -45.21 1.75 14.61
N ARG A 955 -43.92 1.44 14.81
CA ARG A 955 -42.79 2.02 14.09
C ARG A 955 -42.39 1.11 12.94
N ARG A 956 -42.44 1.65 11.71
CA ARG A 956 -41.96 0.96 10.51
C ARG A 956 -40.81 1.73 9.88
N TYR A 957 -39.85 0.96 9.36
CA TYR A 957 -38.68 1.44 8.64
C TYR A 957 -38.87 1.18 7.15
N ALA A 958 -38.44 2.12 6.32
CA ALA A 958 -38.32 1.93 4.89
C ALA A 958 -36.88 2.28 4.48
N ASP A 959 -36.20 1.34 3.86
CA ASP A 959 -34.89 1.53 3.24
C ASP A 959 -35.10 1.75 1.75
N ILE A 960 -34.62 2.90 1.27
CA ILE A 960 -34.69 3.27 -0.13
C ILE A 960 -33.28 3.22 -0.68
N SER A 961 -33.10 2.67 -1.87
CA SER A 961 -31.87 2.80 -2.64
C SER A 961 -32.18 3.24 -4.06
N SER A 962 -31.31 4.09 -4.61
CA SER A 962 -31.40 4.55 -5.99
C SER A 962 -30.00 4.54 -6.59
N ARG A 963 -29.87 4.06 -7.82
CA ARG A 963 -28.60 3.94 -8.53
C ARG A 963 -28.74 4.42 -9.97
N LEU A 964 -27.87 5.34 -10.37
CA LEU A 964 -27.69 5.70 -11.77
C LEU A 964 -26.96 4.55 -12.48
N GLU A 965 -27.61 3.92 -13.46
CA GLU A 965 -26.98 2.84 -14.24
C GLU A 965 -26.10 3.41 -15.36
N TRP A 966 -26.61 4.44 -16.05
CA TRP A 966 -25.90 5.17 -17.09
C TRP A 966 -26.65 6.46 -17.42
N SER A 967 -25.93 7.47 -17.91
CA SER A 967 -26.54 8.68 -18.46
C SER A 967 -25.89 9.09 -19.77
N SER A 968 -26.64 9.75 -20.63
CA SER A 968 -26.18 10.22 -21.93
C SER A 968 -26.77 11.56 -22.26
N ALA A 969 -26.01 12.40 -22.96
CA ALA A 969 -26.46 13.71 -23.36
C ALA A 969 -25.99 14.05 -24.77
N LEU A 970 -26.85 14.73 -25.53
CA LEU A 970 -26.52 15.35 -26.81
C LEU A 970 -26.72 16.86 -26.67
N ARG A 971 -25.62 17.61 -26.83
CA ARG A 971 -25.58 19.04 -26.49
C ARG A 971 -24.99 19.87 -27.62
N GLY A 972 -25.62 21.01 -27.89
CA GLY A 972 -24.97 22.10 -28.63
C GLY A 972 -23.99 22.83 -27.72
N ARG A 973 -22.87 23.28 -28.29
CA ARG A 973 -21.80 24.01 -27.62
C ARG A 973 -21.62 25.37 -28.27
N ALA A 974 -21.48 26.41 -27.46
CA ALA A 974 -21.07 27.74 -27.90
C ALA A 974 -19.96 28.27 -26.98
N GLY A 975 -18.82 28.66 -27.55
CA GLY A 975 -17.68 29.19 -26.80
C GLY A 975 -16.97 30.31 -27.54
N TYR A 976 -16.03 30.96 -26.88
CA TYR A 976 -15.23 32.04 -27.47
C TYR A 976 -13.73 31.73 -27.33
N SER A 977 -13.03 31.68 -28.45
CA SER A 977 -11.59 31.41 -28.51
C SER A 977 -10.80 32.60 -27.97
N MET A 978 -10.06 32.38 -26.88
CA MET A 978 -9.11 33.31 -26.27
C MET A 978 -7.70 32.70 -26.37
N GLY A 979 -7.23 32.51 -27.60
CA GLY A 979 -6.00 31.76 -27.89
C GLY A 979 -6.11 30.29 -27.46
N THR A 980 -5.29 29.88 -26.49
CA THR A 980 -5.28 28.50 -25.96
C THR A 980 -6.39 28.20 -24.95
N TYR A 981 -7.23 29.17 -24.61
CA TYR A 981 -8.39 28.99 -23.73
C TYR A 981 -9.69 29.11 -24.51
N LEU A 982 -10.65 28.26 -24.16
CA LEU A 982 -12.01 28.27 -24.69
C LEU A 982 -12.99 28.14 -23.51
N PRO A 983 -13.46 29.25 -22.92
CA PRO A 983 -14.69 29.24 -22.14
C PRO A 983 -15.89 28.90 -23.04
N PHE A 984 -16.78 28.02 -22.56
CA PHE A 984 -17.92 27.58 -23.34
C PHE A 984 -19.16 27.30 -22.48
N LEU A 985 -20.32 27.37 -23.13
CA LEU A 985 -21.61 26.92 -22.63
C LEU A 985 -22.07 25.73 -23.47
N THR A 986 -22.83 24.83 -22.86
CA THR A 986 -23.52 23.72 -23.53
C THR A 986 -24.98 23.67 -23.11
N ALA A 987 -25.85 23.27 -24.02
CA ALA A 987 -27.25 23.00 -23.72
C ALA A 987 -27.78 21.91 -24.65
N GLY A 988 -28.69 21.07 -24.16
CA GLY A 988 -29.29 20.03 -25.00
C GLY A 988 -30.21 19.08 -24.26
N VAL A 989 -30.37 17.90 -24.85
CA VAL A 989 -31.20 16.81 -24.31
C VAL A 989 -30.33 15.82 -23.57
N THR A 990 -30.84 15.30 -22.46
CA THR A 990 -30.18 14.28 -21.65
C THR A 990 -31.15 13.16 -21.35
N TRP A 991 -30.64 11.95 -21.15
CA TRP A 991 -31.42 10.82 -20.69
C TRP A 991 -30.57 9.91 -19.82
N ALA A 992 -31.18 9.33 -18.80
CA ALA A 992 -30.49 8.53 -17.80
C ALA A 992 -31.35 7.38 -17.32
N SER A 993 -30.76 6.21 -17.08
CA SER A 993 -31.44 5.08 -16.45
C SER A 993 -31.13 5.08 -14.96
N TYR A 994 -32.16 5.05 -14.14
CA TYR A 994 -32.04 4.84 -12.69
C TYR A 994 -32.80 3.57 -12.30
N SER A 995 -32.18 2.75 -11.47
CA SER A 995 -32.86 1.69 -10.71
C SER A 995 -33.21 2.21 -9.32
N HIS A 996 -34.38 1.79 -8.82
CA HIS A 996 -34.87 2.17 -7.49
C HIS A 996 -35.33 0.91 -6.76
N SER A 997 -34.93 0.76 -5.50
CA SER A 997 -35.44 -0.29 -4.61
C SER A 997 -36.02 0.30 -3.34
N PHE A 998 -37.10 -0.31 -2.86
CA PHE A 998 -37.77 0.05 -1.61
C PHE A 998 -37.98 -1.23 -0.78
N GLU A 999 -37.34 -1.28 0.38
CA GLU A 999 -37.44 -2.37 1.36
C GLU A 999 -38.13 -1.86 2.63
N PHE A 1000 -39.14 -2.58 3.12
CA PHE A 1000 -39.89 -2.18 4.32
C PHE A 1000 -39.66 -3.20 5.44
N SER A 1001 -39.32 -2.75 6.65
CA SER A 1001 -39.12 -3.59 7.83
C SER A 1001 -39.89 -3.08 9.06
N ASP A 1002 -40.29 -3.99 9.97
CA ASP A 1002 -41.09 -3.68 11.17
C ASP A 1002 -40.24 -3.84 12.44
N ALA A 1003 -40.34 -2.90 13.39
CA ALA A 1003 -39.44 -2.81 14.56
C ALA A 1003 -39.73 -3.83 15.69
N SER A 1004 -40.77 -4.64 15.55
CA SER A 1004 -41.19 -5.59 16.59
C SER A 1004 -40.85 -7.02 16.20
N ALA A 1005 -40.12 -7.73 17.06
CA ALA A 1005 -39.61 -9.10 16.89
C ALA A 1005 -40.70 -10.19 16.83
N VAL A 1006 -41.84 -9.90 16.22
CA VAL A 1006 -42.87 -10.87 15.85
C VAL A 1006 -42.90 -10.91 14.32
N THR A 1007 -42.39 -12.00 13.76
CA THR A 1007 -42.45 -12.28 12.32
C THR A 1007 -43.92 -12.34 11.91
N VAL A 1008 -44.44 -11.26 11.32
CA VAL A 1008 -45.66 -11.32 10.52
C VAL A 1008 -45.21 -11.73 9.11
N PRO A 1009 -45.64 -12.89 8.59
CA PRO A 1009 -45.33 -13.27 7.21
C PRO A 1009 -45.93 -12.25 6.23
N GLY A 1010 -45.12 -11.73 5.30
CA GLY A 1010 -45.60 -11.03 4.09
C GLY A 1010 -45.40 -9.52 3.99
N VAL A 1011 -44.27 -8.97 4.46
CA VAL A 1011 -43.90 -7.57 4.12
C VAL A 1011 -43.27 -7.55 2.72
N PRO A 1012 -43.74 -6.70 1.77
CA PRO A 1012 -43.26 -6.71 0.39
C PRO A 1012 -41.93 -5.97 0.20
N ASN A 1013 -40.98 -6.59 -0.50
CA ASN A 1013 -39.88 -5.89 -1.18
C ASN A 1013 -40.37 -5.39 -2.53
N ILE A 1014 -40.13 -4.10 -2.82
CA ILE A 1014 -40.47 -3.50 -4.11
C ILE A 1014 -39.16 -3.19 -4.83
N GLU A 1015 -38.86 -3.99 -5.83
CA GLU A 1015 -37.75 -3.77 -6.77
C GLU A 1015 -38.33 -3.23 -8.08
N HIS A 1016 -37.82 -2.10 -8.57
CA HIS A 1016 -38.18 -1.55 -9.87
C HIS A 1016 -36.94 -1.35 -10.74
N ASP A 1017 -36.81 -2.17 -11.77
CA ASP A 1017 -35.68 -2.19 -12.68
C ASP A 1017 -35.73 -1.03 -13.71
N GLY A 1018 -34.60 -0.34 -13.87
CA GLY A 1018 -34.21 0.39 -15.08
C GLY A 1018 -35.21 1.39 -15.66
N THR A 1019 -35.59 2.42 -14.91
CA THR A 1019 -36.45 3.49 -15.44
C THR A 1019 -35.61 4.52 -16.19
N THR A 1020 -35.79 4.61 -17.53
CA THR A 1020 -35.16 5.68 -18.32
C THR A 1020 -35.92 6.99 -18.18
N TYR A 1021 -35.21 8.02 -17.73
CA TYR A 1021 -35.66 9.41 -17.66
C TYR A 1021 -35.12 10.20 -18.84
N VAL A 1022 -35.90 11.15 -19.34
CA VAL A 1022 -35.49 12.05 -20.43
C VAL A 1022 -35.73 13.48 -19.98
N GLY A 1023 -34.72 14.32 -20.13
CA GLY A 1023 -34.68 15.66 -19.60
C GLY A 1023 -33.92 16.63 -20.49
N TRP A 1024 -33.69 17.82 -19.95
CA TRP A 1024 -32.82 18.83 -20.55
C TRP A 1024 -31.58 19.04 -19.68
N THR A 1025 -30.49 19.47 -20.30
CA THR A 1025 -29.22 19.73 -19.61
C THR A 1025 -28.61 21.04 -20.07
N ILE A 1026 -27.99 21.76 -19.14
CA ILE A 1026 -27.20 22.96 -19.39
C ILE A 1026 -25.87 22.86 -18.66
N GLY A 1027 -24.78 23.26 -19.29
CA GLY A 1027 -23.45 23.21 -18.70
C GLY A 1027 -22.57 24.38 -19.08
N ALA A 1028 -21.57 24.65 -18.26
CA ALA A 1028 -20.55 25.65 -18.49
C ALA A 1028 -19.18 25.06 -18.20
N GLY A 1029 -18.18 25.42 -18.99
CA GLY A 1029 -16.84 24.88 -18.83
C GLY A 1029 -15.75 25.75 -19.41
N LEU A 1030 -14.52 25.34 -19.10
CA LEU A 1030 -13.30 25.91 -19.64
C LEU A 1030 -12.47 24.78 -20.24
N GLU A 1031 -12.08 24.94 -21.49
CA GLU A 1031 -11.16 24.04 -22.18
C GLU A 1031 -9.86 24.76 -22.48
N LYS A 1032 -8.72 24.11 -22.21
CA LYS A 1032 -7.39 24.64 -22.47
C LYS A 1032 -6.64 23.73 -23.43
N ALA A 1033 -6.18 24.25 -24.56
CA ALA A 1033 -5.31 23.53 -25.46
C ALA A 1033 -3.95 23.28 -24.79
N ILE A 1034 -3.57 22.01 -24.66
CA ILE A 1034 -2.27 21.55 -24.17
C ILE A 1034 -1.29 21.40 -25.34
N THR A 1035 -1.80 20.91 -26.47
CA THR A 1035 -1.13 20.87 -27.78
C THR A 1035 -2.14 21.25 -28.87
N GLU A 1036 -1.72 21.25 -30.14
CA GLU A 1036 -2.65 21.45 -31.27
C GLU A 1036 -3.77 20.39 -31.34
N LYS A 1037 -3.54 19.19 -30.79
CA LYS A 1037 -4.47 18.06 -30.84
C LYS A 1037 -5.00 17.61 -29.50
N LEU A 1038 -4.47 18.11 -28.37
CA LEU A 1038 -4.85 17.65 -27.04
C LEU A 1038 -5.23 18.85 -26.18
N SER A 1039 -6.34 18.76 -25.47
CA SER A 1039 -6.83 19.79 -24.56
C SER A 1039 -7.30 19.19 -23.23
N LEU A 1040 -7.25 20.01 -22.18
CA LEU A 1040 -7.80 19.72 -20.86
C LEU A 1040 -9.13 20.47 -20.72
N ARG A 1041 -10.21 19.76 -20.39
CA ARG A 1041 -11.57 20.27 -20.27
C ARG A 1041 -12.05 20.11 -18.83
N GLY A 1042 -12.48 21.20 -18.21
CA GLY A 1042 -13.27 21.20 -16.98
C GLY A 1042 -14.68 21.68 -17.28
N GLU A 1043 -15.70 20.97 -16.81
CA GLU A 1043 -17.09 21.28 -17.10
C GLU A 1043 -18.00 20.94 -15.93
N TYR A 1044 -18.92 21.85 -15.65
CA TYR A 1044 -20.06 21.62 -14.79
C TYR A 1044 -21.34 21.53 -15.63
N SER A 1045 -22.20 20.54 -15.38
CA SER A 1045 -23.52 20.44 -16.00
C SER A 1045 -24.61 20.18 -14.98
N TYR A 1046 -25.76 20.79 -15.22
CA TYR A 1046 -27.02 20.57 -14.52
C TYR A 1046 -28.01 19.91 -15.49
N SER A 1047 -28.71 18.90 -15.01
CA SER A 1047 -29.67 18.09 -15.77
C SER A 1047 -30.96 17.95 -14.98
N ASP A 1048 -32.09 18.26 -15.62
CA ASP A 1048 -33.41 18.13 -15.01
C ASP A 1048 -34.22 17.13 -15.85
N TYR A 1049 -34.57 16.02 -15.20
CA TYR A 1049 -35.26 14.90 -15.81
C TYR A 1049 -36.79 14.95 -15.65
N GLY A 1050 -37.29 15.97 -14.94
CA GLY A 1050 -38.70 16.15 -14.63
C GLY A 1050 -39.27 15.04 -13.75
N LYS A 1051 -40.59 15.13 -13.55
CA LYS A 1051 -41.36 14.21 -12.73
C LYS A 1051 -41.84 13.01 -13.55
N LYS A 1052 -41.54 11.79 -13.09
CA LYS A 1052 -42.08 10.55 -13.67
C LYS A 1052 -43.01 9.84 -12.70
N SER A 1053 -44.19 9.47 -13.17
CA SER A 1053 -45.19 8.70 -12.43
C SER A 1053 -45.18 7.24 -12.88
N GLY A 1054 -45.20 6.30 -11.93
CA GLY A 1054 -45.30 4.86 -12.21
C GLY A 1054 -46.53 4.21 -11.58
N TYR A 1055 -46.98 3.10 -12.18
CA TYR A 1055 -48.05 2.23 -11.68
C TYR A 1055 -47.58 0.78 -11.72
N ALA A 1056 -47.00 0.27 -10.62
CA ALA A 1056 -46.88 -1.16 -10.33
C ALA A 1056 -46.07 -1.37 -9.04
N PHE A 1057 -46.65 -2.09 -8.07
CA PHE A 1057 -45.94 -2.73 -6.97
C PHE A 1057 -45.94 -4.23 -7.19
N ARG A 1058 -44.86 -4.93 -6.84
CA ARG A 1058 -44.89 -6.39 -6.72
C ARG A 1058 -45.04 -6.77 -5.26
N GLN A 1059 -46.07 -7.55 -4.95
CA GLN A 1059 -46.26 -8.13 -3.63
C GLN A 1059 -46.07 -9.64 -3.71
N THR A 1060 -45.19 -10.18 -2.87
CA THR A 1060 -45.05 -11.63 -2.71
C THR A 1060 -45.60 -12.03 -1.35
N SER A 1061 -46.62 -12.87 -1.35
CA SER A 1061 -47.26 -13.40 -0.13
C SER A 1061 -47.52 -14.89 -0.30
N ASN A 1062 -47.15 -15.71 0.69
CA ASN A 1062 -47.29 -17.17 0.66
C ASN A 1062 -46.79 -17.83 -0.65
N GLY A 1063 -45.63 -17.40 -1.15
CA GLY A 1063 -45.01 -17.97 -2.35
C GLY A 1063 -45.71 -17.64 -3.67
N SER A 1064 -46.68 -16.72 -3.66
CA SER A 1064 -47.38 -16.24 -4.86
C SER A 1064 -47.13 -14.73 -5.03
N THR A 1065 -46.75 -14.32 -6.24
CA THR A 1065 -46.49 -12.92 -6.60
C THR A 1065 -47.69 -12.32 -7.30
N TYR A 1066 -48.14 -11.16 -6.85
CA TYR A 1066 -49.22 -10.39 -7.45
C TYR A 1066 -48.73 -8.97 -7.75
N ASP A 1067 -49.12 -8.44 -8.90
CA ASP A 1067 -48.94 -7.02 -9.21
C ASP A 1067 -50.06 -6.25 -8.50
N VAL A 1068 -49.69 -5.17 -7.80
CA VAL A 1068 -50.61 -4.33 -7.02
C VAL A 1068 -50.55 -2.89 -7.53
N ASP A 1069 -51.72 -2.31 -7.83
CA ASP A 1069 -51.84 -0.99 -8.45
C ASP A 1069 -51.66 0.17 -7.47
N GLY A 1070 -50.52 0.87 -7.48
CA GLY A 1070 -50.49 2.19 -6.86
C GLY A 1070 -49.44 3.13 -7.41
N GLU A 1071 -49.50 4.37 -6.92
CA GLU A 1071 -48.94 5.54 -7.59
C GLU A 1071 -47.71 6.05 -6.82
N TYR A 1072 -46.58 6.21 -7.54
CA TYR A 1072 -45.42 6.95 -7.06
C TYR A 1072 -44.96 7.99 -8.09
N GLY A 1073 -44.45 9.12 -7.60
CA GLY A 1073 -43.87 10.18 -8.44
C GLY A 1073 -42.49 10.58 -7.94
N ILE A 1074 -41.48 10.60 -8.82
CA ILE A 1074 -40.10 11.00 -8.53
C ILE A 1074 -39.73 12.20 -9.42
N ASP A 1075 -39.38 13.34 -8.82
CA ASP A 1075 -38.72 14.48 -9.48
C ASP A 1075 -37.20 14.34 -9.30
N LEU A 1076 -36.44 14.32 -10.39
CA LEU A 1076 -35.01 13.99 -10.40
C LEU A 1076 -34.15 15.08 -11.06
N ARG A 1077 -33.19 15.60 -10.31
CA ARG A 1077 -32.26 16.65 -10.76
C ARG A 1077 -30.84 16.21 -10.50
N GLN A 1078 -29.98 16.27 -11.51
CA GLN A 1078 -28.60 15.83 -11.44
C GLN A 1078 -27.64 16.98 -11.73
N HIS A 1079 -26.55 17.00 -11.00
CA HIS A 1079 -25.42 17.87 -11.18
C HIS A 1079 -24.17 17.01 -11.44
N ASP A 1080 -23.33 17.46 -12.36
CA ASP A 1080 -22.07 16.80 -12.69
C ASP A 1080 -20.95 17.84 -12.73
N PHE A 1081 -19.81 17.51 -12.13
CA PHE A 1081 -18.56 18.24 -12.32
C PHE A 1081 -17.49 17.28 -12.83
N LYS A 1082 -17.04 17.48 -14.07
CA LYS A 1082 -16.10 16.57 -14.76
C LYS A 1082 -14.85 17.30 -15.23
N VAL A 1083 -13.71 16.63 -15.08
CA VAL A 1083 -12.42 17.07 -15.62
C VAL A 1083 -11.85 15.95 -16.49
N GLY A 1084 -11.38 16.30 -17.69
CA GLY A 1084 -10.98 15.30 -18.67
C GLY A 1084 -10.08 15.84 -19.77
N LEU A 1085 -9.61 14.94 -20.62
CA LEU A 1085 -8.81 15.25 -21.79
C LEU A 1085 -9.66 15.08 -23.06
N SER A 1086 -9.50 15.98 -24.02
CA SER A 1086 -10.06 15.85 -25.36
C SER A 1086 -8.94 15.80 -26.39
N TYR A 1087 -9.05 14.89 -27.34
CA TYR A 1087 -8.19 14.76 -28.50
C TYR A 1087 -8.92 15.20 -29.77
N ARG A 1088 -8.34 16.11 -30.53
CA ARG A 1088 -8.86 16.72 -31.77
C ARG A 1088 -8.07 16.20 -32.97
N PHE A 1089 -8.76 15.82 -34.05
CA PHE A 1089 -8.18 15.10 -35.19
C PHE A 1089 -7.54 16.00 -36.24
#